data_AF-A0A8F2AZ25-F1
#
_entry.id   AF-A0A8F2AZ25-F1
#
_cell.length_a   1.000
_cell.length_b   1.000
_cell.length_c   1.000
_cell.angle_alpha   90.00
_cell.angle_beta   90.00
_cell.angle_gamma   90.00
#
_symmetry.space_group_name_H-M   'P 1'
#
loop_
_entity.id
_entity.type
_entity.pdbx_description
1 polymer ?
#
loop_
_entity_poly.entity_id
_entity_poly.type
_entity_poly.pdbx_seq_one_letter_code
_entity_poly.pdbx_strand_id
1 'polypeptide(L)'
;MKLKGKKIAFFNALPHHGRFLFPVAEAAEREGAEILFFTTLVDYPYELDVMKRRFKCKFLVEYINEETKEKISRVHNQLLSEWMKINFTWHGFRHWSLFQQHRSLTRNVEDYFCLEQLILKEKPSLFITLHEMNPWGKQIGHLTKKYDIPFITLQEGDYYNPMINFTTHTEYSLINLLWGNLTRNTLVGHNCSFYKLAIIGNTHIDEAVKTYTTPTYVRKIKEELSIPKGKKVLSFLLNIFWGATAEKAVWESLISGLKDKEIFCIFKWHPQVTYAAYEEIKKIILSIMPDASVVFSYDPYKVLAVSDYCVVMGKTTLGVEALAFGKPLFDLYNIIDGEEYYRNLGVAQPVSPAGNWEALFNTIKDGVPDNIKETAQKYVENVFYRLDGKSTHRALEVVKHIFDVRAERDINTGKYLTFDNRHVSGKVSFIIPSGQDLFPLLATVKSIAENTAFTDYEMIIAANSAEIKLNIENTFEGLKTVFIESNNVAVLYNTGAAISEGEFLIFLLPGVLYLKDGSVLDCIKRVGIAGFPLYNSDLTPFNLGTGIDFNFTPYPVTKAGGEVLFISSMLFGISRAALEVLGGFDDNIAYFIIDACLRAKELGFSTEYLTESMGIVLKPPSFISLADFRFDAGQWKAPLKFFAKWYRKLEKNDDYMEYAKEMLNT
;
A
#
# COMPACT_ATOMS: atom_id res chain seq x y z
N MET A 1 -0.65 -21.82 17.78
CA MET A 1 -0.54 -21.42 16.37
C MET A 1 -1.57 -20.33 16.12
N LYS A 2 -1.14 -19.09 15.85
CA LYS A 2 -2.04 -17.91 15.84
C LYS A 2 -3.05 -17.92 14.69
N LEU A 3 -2.78 -18.65 13.60
CA LEU A 3 -3.65 -18.71 12.42
C LEU A 3 -4.47 -20.00 12.32
N LYS A 4 -4.51 -20.80 13.39
CA LYS A 4 -5.26 -22.06 13.42
C LYS A 4 -6.73 -21.85 13.05
N GLY A 5 -7.21 -22.57 12.04
CA GLY A 5 -8.60 -22.51 11.58
C GLY A 5 -8.93 -21.29 10.73
N LYS A 6 -7.95 -20.46 10.35
CA LYS A 6 -8.14 -19.37 9.39
C LYS A 6 -7.83 -19.90 7.98
N LYS A 7 -8.78 -19.75 7.06
CA LYS A 7 -8.58 -20.07 5.64
C LYS A 7 -8.11 -18.83 4.90
N ILE A 8 -6.95 -18.88 4.26
CA ILE A 8 -6.37 -17.76 3.51
C ILE A 8 -6.39 -18.10 2.02
N ALA A 9 -7.07 -17.26 1.23
CA ALA A 9 -7.18 -17.42 -0.21
C ALA A 9 -6.10 -16.60 -0.93
N PHE A 10 -5.30 -17.26 -1.76
CA PHE A 10 -4.26 -16.67 -2.59
C PHE A 10 -4.67 -16.71 -4.06
N PHE A 11 -4.75 -15.55 -4.71
CA PHE A 11 -4.97 -15.49 -6.15
C PHE A 11 -3.64 -15.60 -6.89
N ASN A 12 -3.51 -16.60 -7.77
CA ASN A 12 -2.33 -16.79 -8.59
C ASN A 12 -2.73 -16.80 -10.06
N ALA A 13 -2.34 -15.80 -10.83
CA ALA A 13 -2.73 -15.68 -12.23
C ALA A 13 -1.54 -15.61 -13.20
N LEU A 14 -0.29 -15.61 -12.72
CA LEU A 14 0.92 -15.66 -13.55
C LEU A 14 2.03 -16.47 -12.83
N PRO A 15 2.97 -17.12 -13.55
CA PRO A 15 3.95 -18.02 -12.93
C PRO A 15 4.83 -17.32 -11.90
N HIS A 16 5.17 -16.04 -12.13
CA HIS A 16 6.01 -15.29 -11.22
C HIS A 16 5.30 -14.87 -9.94
N HIS A 17 3.95 -14.92 -9.87
CA HIS A 17 3.26 -14.59 -8.61
C HIS A 17 3.62 -15.55 -7.50
N GLY A 18 3.77 -16.84 -7.85
CA GLY A 18 4.20 -17.88 -6.92
C GLY A 18 5.50 -17.51 -6.18
N ARG A 19 6.41 -16.76 -6.83
CA ARG A 19 7.66 -16.31 -6.20
C ARG A 19 7.43 -15.52 -4.91
N PHE A 20 6.42 -14.66 -4.92
CA PHE A 20 6.11 -13.74 -3.83
C PHE A 20 5.05 -14.29 -2.88
N LEU A 21 4.09 -15.06 -3.40
CA LEU A 21 2.97 -15.61 -2.63
C LEU A 21 3.35 -16.90 -1.88
N PHE A 22 4.16 -17.78 -2.46
CA PHE A 22 4.52 -19.06 -1.81
C PHE A 22 5.23 -18.87 -0.47
N PRO A 23 6.23 -17.97 -0.33
CA PRO A 23 6.88 -17.75 0.97
C PRO A 23 5.89 -17.35 2.07
N VAL A 24 4.92 -16.50 1.75
CA VAL A 24 3.88 -16.05 2.70
C VAL A 24 2.91 -17.18 3.01
N ALA A 25 2.47 -17.95 2.00
CA ALA A 25 1.59 -19.09 2.18
C ALA A 25 2.22 -20.19 3.06
N GLU A 26 3.47 -20.55 2.80
CA GLU A 26 4.22 -21.55 3.59
C GLU A 26 4.46 -21.08 5.02
N ALA A 27 4.72 -19.78 5.23
CA ALA A 27 4.84 -19.21 6.57
C ALA A 27 3.50 -19.23 7.34
N ALA A 28 2.39 -18.93 6.66
CA ALA A 28 1.06 -18.96 7.25
C ALA A 28 0.59 -20.39 7.56
N GLU A 29 0.87 -21.36 6.69
CA GLU A 29 0.56 -22.78 6.89
C GLU A 29 1.29 -23.35 8.12
N ARG A 30 2.59 -23.02 8.28
CA ARG A 30 3.36 -23.38 9.48
C ARG A 30 2.77 -22.82 10.77
N GLU A 31 2.00 -21.74 10.68
CA GLU A 31 1.27 -21.10 11.78
C GLU A 31 -0.20 -21.54 11.87
N GLY A 32 -0.55 -22.63 11.18
CA GLY A 32 -1.82 -23.34 11.28
C GLY A 32 -2.94 -22.87 10.35
N ALA A 33 -2.64 -21.96 9.40
CA ALA A 33 -3.62 -21.52 8.41
C ALA A 33 -3.95 -22.63 7.40
N GLU A 34 -5.21 -22.68 6.94
CA GLU A 34 -5.59 -23.46 5.75
C GLU A 34 -5.32 -22.61 4.50
N ILE A 35 -4.47 -23.09 3.60
CA ILE A 35 -4.09 -22.37 2.39
C ILE A 35 -4.94 -22.83 1.20
N LEU A 36 -5.61 -21.88 0.54
CA LEU A 36 -6.34 -22.10 -0.69
C LEU A 36 -5.74 -21.21 -1.78
N PHE A 37 -5.14 -21.80 -2.82
CA PHE A 37 -4.85 -21.08 -4.04
C PHE A 37 -6.05 -21.18 -5.00
N PHE A 38 -6.28 -20.10 -5.75
CA PHE A 38 -7.25 -20.12 -6.82
C PHE A 38 -6.78 -19.30 -8.03
N THR A 39 -7.30 -19.65 -9.20
CA THR A 39 -6.96 -19.00 -10.47
C THR A 39 -8.15 -19.00 -11.43
N THR A 40 -8.01 -18.29 -12.55
CA THR A 40 -8.96 -18.26 -13.66
C THR A 40 -8.44 -19.14 -14.81
N LEU A 41 -9.25 -19.40 -15.84
CA LEU A 41 -8.75 -20.09 -17.04
C LEU A 41 -7.84 -19.14 -17.84
N VAL A 42 -6.55 -19.20 -17.59
CA VAL A 42 -5.49 -18.44 -18.26
C VAL A 42 -4.83 -19.28 -19.36
N ASP A 43 -4.17 -18.63 -20.31
CA ASP A 43 -3.62 -19.28 -21.51
C ASP A 43 -2.40 -20.20 -21.22
N TYR A 44 -2.01 -20.36 -19.95
CA TYR A 44 -0.85 -21.16 -19.53
C TYR A 44 -1.12 -21.90 -18.20
N PRO A 45 -0.56 -23.11 -17.97
CA PRO A 45 -0.91 -23.96 -16.83
C PRO A 45 -0.15 -23.57 -15.54
N TYR A 46 -0.47 -22.40 -14.97
CA TYR A 46 0.21 -21.85 -13.78
C TYR A 46 -0.05 -22.64 -12.49
N GLU A 47 -1.13 -23.39 -12.44
CA GLU A 47 -1.52 -24.27 -11.33
C GLU A 47 -0.47 -25.36 -11.04
N LEU A 48 0.36 -25.72 -12.03
CA LEU A 48 1.35 -26.78 -11.89
C LEU A 48 2.34 -26.48 -10.76
N ASP A 49 2.79 -25.25 -10.62
CA ASP A 49 3.76 -24.88 -9.58
C ASP A 49 3.13 -24.84 -8.19
N VAL A 50 1.84 -24.47 -8.11
CA VAL A 50 1.03 -24.56 -6.88
C VAL A 50 0.90 -26.02 -6.44
N MET A 51 0.56 -26.91 -7.38
CA MET A 51 0.38 -28.35 -7.12
C MET A 51 1.69 -29.05 -6.76
N LYS A 52 2.83 -28.69 -7.39
CA LYS A 52 4.16 -29.21 -7.01
C LYS A 52 4.52 -28.90 -5.56
N ARG A 53 4.07 -27.77 -5.04
CA ARG A 53 4.21 -27.38 -3.62
C ARG A 53 3.13 -27.96 -2.70
N ARG A 54 2.26 -28.83 -3.23
CA ARG A 54 1.18 -29.54 -2.51
C ARG A 54 0.09 -28.62 -1.95
N PHE A 55 -0.01 -27.39 -2.45
CA PHE A 55 -1.14 -26.52 -2.12
C PHE A 55 -2.39 -26.93 -2.89
N LYS A 56 -3.56 -26.74 -2.26
CA LYS A 56 -4.86 -26.87 -2.94
C LYS A 56 -5.01 -25.71 -3.93
N CYS A 57 -5.21 -26.03 -5.21
CA CYS A 57 -5.50 -25.06 -6.26
C CYS A 57 -6.93 -25.27 -6.79
N LYS A 58 -7.66 -24.19 -7.01
CA LYS A 58 -9.04 -24.20 -7.53
C LYS A 58 -9.20 -23.27 -8.73
N PHE A 59 -9.95 -23.70 -9.74
CA PHE A 59 -10.31 -22.83 -10.86
C PHE A 59 -11.66 -22.18 -10.58
N LEU A 60 -11.78 -20.87 -10.87
CA LEU A 60 -13.06 -20.16 -10.69
C LEU A 60 -14.21 -20.84 -11.46
N VAL A 61 -13.94 -21.34 -12.67
CA VAL A 61 -14.94 -22.05 -13.49
C VAL A 61 -15.57 -23.27 -12.80
N GLU A 62 -14.89 -23.87 -11.81
CA GLU A 62 -15.45 -24.98 -10.99
C GLU A 62 -16.63 -24.55 -10.11
N TYR A 63 -16.82 -23.24 -9.91
CA TYR A 63 -17.88 -22.68 -9.07
C TYR A 63 -19.12 -22.26 -9.87
N ILE A 64 -19.18 -22.56 -11.16
CA ILE A 64 -20.38 -22.36 -11.97
C ILE A 64 -21.47 -23.35 -11.54
N ASN A 65 -22.63 -22.82 -11.16
CA ASN A 65 -23.88 -23.55 -10.95
C ASN A 65 -25.01 -22.89 -11.76
N GLU A 66 -26.21 -23.47 -11.77
CA GLU A 66 -27.34 -22.96 -12.57
C GLU A 66 -27.70 -21.50 -12.22
N GLU A 67 -27.74 -21.13 -10.94
CA GLU A 67 -27.98 -19.74 -10.51
C GLU A 67 -26.91 -18.78 -11.06
N THR A 68 -25.65 -19.22 -11.05
CA THR A 68 -24.51 -18.43 -11.55
C THR A 68 -24.58 -18.27 -13.06
N LYS A 69 -24.95 -19.33 -13.80
CA LYS A 69 -25.15 -19.27 -15.26
C LYS A 69 -26.23 -18.26 -15.64
N GLU A 70 -27.37 -18.27 -14.94
CA GLU A 70 -28.45 -17.31 -15.16
C GLU A 70 -28.00 -15.87 -14.90
N LYS A 71 -27.29 -15.64 -13.79
CA LYS A 71 -26.72 -14.32 -13.46
C LYS A 71 -25.71 -13.85 -14.52
N ILE A 72 -24.78 -14.71 -14.91
CA ILE A 72 -23.78 -14.41 -15.93
C ILE A 72 -24.47 -14.03 -17.24
N SER A 73 -25.41 -14.86 -17.73
CA SER A 73 -26.13 -14.59 -18.98
C SER A 73 -26.86 -13.25 -18.94
N ARG A 74 -27.61 -12.99 -17.86
CA ARG A 74 -28.35 -11.73 -17.69
C ARG A 74 -27.44 -10.51 -17.68
N VAL A 75 -26.40 -10.52 -16.84
CA VAL A 75 -25.51 -9.36 -16.66
C VAL A 75 -24.61 -9.17 -17.87
N HIS A 76 -24.18 -10.25 -18.51
CA HIS A 76 -23.43 -10.20 -19.77
C HIS A 76 -24.24 -9.50 -20.86
N ASN A 77 -25.51 -9.89 -21.05
CA ASN A 77 -26.39 -9.24 -22.03
C ASN A 77 -26.60 -7.74 -21.73
N GLN A 78 -26.75 -7.38 -20.46
CA GLN A 78 -26.84 -5.97 -20.05
C GLN A 78 -25.54 -5.20 -20.36
N LEU A 79 -24.38 -5.76 -19.99
CA LEU A 79 -23.08 -5.16 -20.24
C LEU A 79 -22.82 -4.99 -21.73
N LEU A 80 -23.15 -5.99 -22.56
CA LEU A 80 -23.01 -5.88 -24.01
C LEU A 80 -23.94 -4.82 -24.60
N SER A 81 -25.17 -4.69 -24.09
CA SER A 81 -26.11 -3.65 -24.53
C SER A 81 -25.54 -2.26 -24.27
N GLU A 82 -24.96 -2.02 -23.09
CA GLU A 82 -24.28 -0.75 -22.80
C GLU A 82 -23.00 -0.59 -23.62
N TRP A 83 -22.19 -1.64 -23.75
CA TRP A 83 -20.96 -1.62 -24.55
C TRP A 83 -21.24 -1.25 -26.01
N MET A 84 -22.29 -1.80 -26.62
CA MET A 84 -22.69 -1.48 -28.00
C MET A 84 -23.04 0.01 -28.21
N LYS A 85 -23.52 0.70 -27.17
CA LYS A 85 -23.82 2.14 -27.26
C LYS A 85 -22.56 3.00 -27.29
N ILE A 86 -21.47 2.51 -26.71
CA ILE A 86 -20.23 3.29 -26.52
C ILE A 86 -19.04 2.80 -27.36
N ASN A 87 -19.03 1.56 -27.83
CA ASN A 87 -17.85 0.95 -28.45
C ASN A 87 -17.36 1.68 -29.72
N PHE A 88 -18.27 2.32 -30.46
CA PHE A 88 -17.95 3.09 -31.66
C PHE A 88 -17.57 4.55 -31.33
N THR A 89 -18.01 5.08 -30.18
CA THR A 89 -17.79 6.48 -29.79
C THR A 89 -16.60 6.64 -28.83
N TRP A 90 -16.27 5.61 -28.05
CA TRP A 90 -15.14 5.61 -27.12
C TRP A 90 -13.90 4.97 -27.73
N HIS A 91 -12.76 5.61 -27.58
CA HIS A 91 -11.51 5.19 -28.22
C HIS A 91 -10.70 4.16 -27.40
N GLY A 92 -11.06 3.93 -26.13
CA GLY A 92 -10.22 3.22 -25.17
C GLY A 92 -9.87 1.77 -25.52
N PHE A 93 -10.74 1.03 -26.22
CA PHE A 93 -10.47 -0.35 -26.65
C PHE A 93 -10.24 -0.51 -28.15
N ARG A 94 -10.06 0.58 -28.92
CA ARG A 94 -9.89 0.50 -30.38
C ARG A 94 -8.65 -0.28 -30.83
N HIS A 95 -7.65 -0.42 -29.97
CA HIS A 95 -6.45 -1.21 -30.22
C HIS A 95 -6.69 -2.73 -30.10
N TRP A 96 -7.83 -3.17 -29.58
CA TRP A 96 -8.21 -4.57 -29.49
C TRP A 96 -9.29 -4.91 -30.51
N SER A 97 -9.23 -6.10 -31.08
CA SER A 97 -10.29 -6.59 -31.98
C SER A 97 -11.61 -6.73 -31.23
N LEU A 98 -12.75 -6.62 -31.92
CA LEU A 98 -14.07 -6.83 -31.31
C LEU A 98 -14.17 -8.20 -30.61
N PHE A 99 -13.49 -9.22 -31.13
CA PHE A 99 -13.37 -10.52 -30.49
C PHE A 99 -12.64 -10.45 -29.14
N GLN A 100 -11.49 -9.78 -29.08
CA GLN A 100 -10.73 -9.60 -27.84
C GLN A 100 -11.51 -8.79 -26.81
N GLN A 101 -12.20 -7.73 -27.25
CA GLN A 101 -13.08 -6.94 -26.39
C GLN A 101 -14.20 -7.80 -25.81
N HIS A 102 -14.94 -8.52 -26.65
CA HIS A 102 -16.02 -9.40 -26.22
C HIS A 102 -15.51 -10.48 -25.26
N ARG A 103 -14.43 -11.20 -25.62
CA ARG A 103 -13.79 -12.22 -24.75
C ARG A 103 -13.43 -11.64 -23.38
N SER A 104 -12.87 -10.43 -23.34
CA SER A 104 -12.49 -9.76 -22.09
C SER A 104 -13.72 -9.41 -21.24
N LEU A 105 -14.76 -8.82 -21.84
CA LEU A 105 -15.99 -8.46 -21.14
C LEU A 105 -16.71 -9.69 -20.57
N THR A 106 -16.86 -10.75 -21.38
CA THR A 106 -17.46 -12.02 -20.95
C THR A 106 -16.71 -12.61 -19.75
N ARG A 107 -15.39 -12.75 -19.88
CA ARG A 107 -14.56 -13.32 -18.82
C ARG A 107 -14.64 -12.52 -17.53
N ASN A 108 -14.69 -11.20 -17.60
CA ASN A 108 -14.83 -10.37 -16.40
C ASN A 108 -16.15 -10.66 -15.66
N VAL A 109 -17.27 -10.83 -16.38
CA VAL A 109 -18.56 -11.17 -15.77
C VAL A 109 -18.54 -12.58 -15.17
N GLU A 110 -18.00 -13.55 -15.92
CA GLU A 110 -17.87 -14.94 -15.47
C GLU A 110 -17.00 -15.05 -14.22
N ASP A 111 -15.79 -14.50 -14.26
CA ASP A 111 -14.83 -14.52 -13.15
C ASP A 111 -15.45 -13.88 -11.89
N TYR A 112 -16.17 -12.77 -12.04
CA TYR A 112 -16.84 -12.09 -10.91
C TYR A 112 -17.86 -12.98 -10.20
N PHE A 113 -18.81 -13.58 -10.93
CA PHE A 113 -19.84 -14.40 -10.31
C PHE A 113 -19.31 -15.75 -9.81
N CYS A 114 -18.31 -16.31 -10.48
CA CYS A 114 -17.61 -17.50 -10.00
C CYS A 114 -16.84 -17.24 -8.71
N LEU A 115 -16.16 -16.08 -8.62
CA LEU A 115 -15.46 -15.65 -7.41
C LEU A 115 -16.44 -15.42 -6.25
N GLU A 116 -17.60 -14.85 -6.51
CA GLU A 116 -18.68 -14.72 -5.51
C GLU A 116 -19.10 -16.09 -4.97
N GLN A 117 -19.31 -17.07 -5.84
CA GLN A 117 -19.62 -18.45 -5.41
C GLN A 117 -18.46 -19.11 -4.65
N LEU A 118 -17.22 -18.85 -5.03
CA LEU A 118 -16.05 -19.32 -4.29
C LEU A 118 -16.07 -18.76 -2.86
N ILE A 119 -16.33 -17.47 -2.68
CA ILE A 119 -16.43 -16.84 -1.36
C ILE A 119 -17.53 -17.50 -0.52
N LEU A 120 -18.71 -17.71 -1.10
CA LEU A 120 -19.86 -18.32 -0.40
C LEU A 120 -19.57 -19.77 0.03
N LYS A 121 -18.90 -20.54 -0.83
CA LYS A 121 -18.63 -21.97 -0.61
C LYS A 121 -17.41 -22.21 0.27
N GLU A 122 -16.29 -21.54 -0.01
CA GLU A 122 -15.03 -21.76 0.69
C GLU A 122 -14.92 -20.96 1.99
N LYS A 123 -15.65 -19.84 2.12
CA LYS A 123 -15.64 -18.95 3.30
C LYS A 123 -14.22 -18.55 3.74
N PRO A 124 -13.39 -18.00 2.84
CA PRO A 124 -12.06 -17.55 3.21
C PRO A 124 -12.14 -16.44 4.27
N SER A 125 -11.19 -16.45 5.20
CA SER A 125 -11.06 -15.45 6.28
C SER A 125 -10.20 -14.26 5.88
N LEU A 126 -9.46 -14.36 4.77
CA LEU A 126 -8.56 -13.34 4.23
C LEU A 126 -8.27 -13.66 2.76
N PHE A 127 -8.17 -12.64 1.92
CA PHE A 127 -7.57 -12.73 0.59
C PHE A 127 -6.20 -12.06 0.56
N ILE A 128 -5.26 -12.68 -0.15
CA ILE A 128 -3.95 -12.13 -0.47
C ILE A 128 -3.73 -12.25 -1.97
N THR A 129 -3.36 -11.15 -2.62
CA THR A 129 -3.11 -11.14 -4.07
C THR A 129 -1.88 -10.33 -4.42
N LEU A 130 -1.26 -10.69 -5.53
CA LEU A 130 -0.13 -9.97 -6.12
C LEU A 130 -0.56 -9.55 -7.52
N HIS A 131 -1.35 -8.49 -7.61
CA HIS A 131 -1.95 -8.08 -8.88
C HIS A 131 -2.38 -6.61 -8.89
N GLU A 132 -1.49 -5.77 -9.41
CA GLU A 132 -1.63 -4.31 -9.43
C GLU A 132 -2.32 -3.72 -10.64
N MET A 133 -2.34 -4.46 -11.75
CA MET A 133 -2.61 -3.89 -13.08
C MET A 133 -3.80 -4.52 -13.81
N ASN A 134 -4.43 -5.52 -13.19
CA ASN A 134 -5.40 -6.39 -13.86
C ASN A 134 -6.79 -6.29 -13.22
N PRO A 135 -7.86 -6.58 -13.98
CA PRO A 135 -9.23 -6.40 -13.51
C PRO A 135 -9.59 -7.29 -12.29
N TRP A 136 -8.92 -8.44 -12.12
CA TRP A 136 -9.18 -9.37 -11.02
C TRP A 136 -8.98 -8.75 -9.63
N GLY A 137 -7.95 -7.92 -9.45
CA GLY A 137 -7.69 -7.25 -8.17
C GLY A 137 -8.89 -6.41 -7.72
N LYS A 138 -9.52 -5.70 -8.67
CA LYS A 138 -10.71 -4.90 -8.41
C LYS A 138 -11.95 -5.74 -8.10
N GLN A 139 -12.15 -6.85 -8.82
CA GLN A 139 -13.24 -7.78 -8.56
C GLN A 139 -13.13 -8.44 -7.17
N ILE A 140 -11.93 -8.92 -6.83
CA ILE A 140 -11.60 -9.48 -5.52
C ILE A 140 -11.81 -8.42 -4.45
N GLY A 141 -11.28 -7.22 -4.64
CA GLY A 141 -11.46 -6.10 -3.72
C GLY A 141 -12.92 -5.75 -3.45
N HIS A 142 -13.72 -5.62 -4.50
CA HIS A 142 -15.15 -5.32 -4.36
C HIS A 142 -15.91 -6.45 -3.62
N LEU A 143 -15.70 -7.70 -4.00
CA LEU A 143 -16.40 -8.83 -3.37
C LEU A 143 -15.95 -9.05 -1.92
N THR A 144 -14.66 -8.91 -1.63
CA THR A 144 -14.15 -9.01 -0.25
C THR A 144 -14.75 -7.92 0.65
N LYS A 145 -14.88 -6.69 0.15
CA LYS A 145 -15.64 -5.62 0.82
C LYS A 145 -17.10 -6.00 1.07
N LYS A 146 -17.80 -6.49 0.04
CA LYS A 146 -19.20 -6.91 0.10
C LYS A 146 -19.44 -7.97 1.19
N TYR A 147 -18.52 -8.92 1.34
CA TYR A 147 -18.61 -10.03 2.30
C TYR A 147 -17.87 -9.78 3.63
N ASP A 148 -17.37 -8.57 3.89
CA ASP A 148 -16.56 -8.22 5.07
C ASP A 148 -15.34 -9.14 5.26
N ILE A 149 -14.64 -9.47 4.18
CA ILE A 149 -13.41 -10.28 4.21
C ILE A 149 -12.22 -9.34 4.04
N PRO A 150 -11.21 -9.40 4.93
CA PRO A 150 -9.96 -8.67 4.76
C PRO A 150 -9.30 -8.97 3.40
N PHE A 151 -8.71 -7.93 2.81
CA PHE A 151 -7.99 -8.03 1.55
C PHE A 151 -6.63 -7.33 1.63
N ILE A 152 -5.56 -8.08 1.36
CA ILE A 152 -4.18 -7.59 1.34
C ILE A 152 -3.63 -7.73 -0.08
N THR A 153 -2.88 -6.73 -0.51
CA THR A 153 -2.11 -6.78 -1.76
C THR A 153 -0.62 -6.79 -1.47
N LEU A 154 0.16 -7.43 -2.34
CA LEU A 154 1.61 -7.37 -2.36
C LEU A 154 2.05 -6.76 -3.69
N GLN A 155 3.15 -6.01 -3.66
CA GLN A 155 3.85 -5.49 -4.83
C GLN A 155 4.36 -6.62 -5.77
N GLU A 156 3.92 -6.63 -7.03
CA GLU A 156 4.26 -7.60 -8.09
C GLU A 156 5.63 -7.31 -8.74
N GLY A 157 5.97 -6.03 -8.91
CA GLY A 157 7.14 -5.60 -9.67
C GLY A 157 7.61 -4.19 -9.34
N ASP A 158 8.62 -3.71 -10.06
CA ASP A 158 9.11 -2.33 -9.94
C ASP A 158 8.19 -1.35 -10.70
N TYR A 159 7.87 -0.21 -10.08
CA TYR A 159 6.88 0.77 -10.57
C TYR A 159 7.58 1.93 -11.25
N TYR A 160 8.21 1.62 -12.36
CA TYR A 160 9.10 2.55 -13.04
C TYR A 160 8.43 3.36 -14.16
N ASN A 161 7.14 3.16 -14.42
CA ASN A 161 6.35 3.92 -15.39
C ASN A 161 5.14 4.56 -14.68
N PRO A 162 4.79 5.83 -14.94
CA PRO A 162 3.62 6.45 -14.34
C PRO A 162 2.35 5.90 -15.00
N MET A 163 1.82 4.80 -14.47
CA MET A 163 0.60 4.19 -14.97
C MET A 163 -0.50 4.32 -13.93
N ILE A 164 -1.60 4.95 -14.31
CA ILE A 164 -2.77 5.14 -13.45
C ILE A 164 -3.32 3.82 -12.88
N ASN A 165 -3.16 2.71 -13.60
CA ASN A 165 -3.65 1.42 -13.13
C ASN A 165 -2.93 0.92 -11.87
N PHE A 166 -1.75 1.45 -11.54
CA PHE A 166 -1.08 1.19 -10.26
C PHE A 166 -1.89 1.59 -9.04
N THR A 167 -3.00 2.32 -9.16
CA THR A 167 -3.83 2.71 -8.00
C THR A 167 -4.96 1.71 -7.75
N THR A 168 -5.24 0.83 -8.73
CA THR A 168 -6.42 -0.05 -8.68
C THR A 168 -6.36 -1.10 -7.57
N HIS A 169 -5.15 -1.52 -7.18
CA HIS A 169 -4.96 -2.51 -6.11
C HIS A 169 -4.94 -1.90 -4.72
N THR A 170 -4.69 -0.58 -4.58
CA THR A 170 -4.77 0.10 -3.28
C THR A 170 -6.21 0.42 -2.92
N GLU A 171 -7.07 0.67 -3.92
CA GLU A 171 -8.49 1.02 -3.80
C GLU A 171 -9.19 0.21 -2.70
N TYR A 172 -9.27 -1.11 -2.86
CA TYR A 172 -9.98 -2.00 -1.93
C TYR A 172 -9.10 -2.67 -0.89
N SER A 173 -7.78 -2.63 -1.03
CA SER A 173 -6.91 -3.27 -0.04
C SER A 173 -7.05 -2.59 1.32
N LEU A 174 -6.99 -3.38 2.39
CA LEU A 174 -6.77 -2.84 3.74
C LEU A 174 -5.37 -2.25 3.85
N ILE A 175 -4.42 -2.94 3.22
CA ILE A 175 -3.02 -2.58 3.19
C ILE A 175 -2.34 -3.24 1.99
N ASN A 176 -1.41 -2.51 1.41
CA ASN A 176 -0.52 -2.95 0.36
C ASN A 176 0.90 -3.11 0.93
N LEU A 177 1.48 -4.27 0.69
CA LEU A 177 2.78 -4.68 1.19
C LEU A 177 3.85 -4.44 0.13
N LEU A 178 4.71 -3.45 0.40
CA LEU A 178 5.68 -2.92 -0.54
C LEU A 178 7.10 -3.40 -0.24
N TRP A 179 7.94 -3.41 -1.27
CA TRP A 179 9.35 -3.72 -1.15
C TRP A 179 10.13 -2.57 -0.50
N GLY A 180 9.86 -1.32 -0.86
CA GLY A 180 10.68 -0.19 -0.41
C GLY A 180 10.03 1.19 -0.56
N ASN A 181 10.82 2.21 -0.22
CA ASN A 181 10.40 3.61 -0.25
C ASN A 181 10.16 4.10 -1.68
N LEU A 182 10.91 3.59 -2.68
CA LEU A 182 10.74 4.00 -4.08
C LEU A 182 9.30 3.78 -4.54
N THR A 183 8.79 2.56 -4.41
CA THR A 183 7.41 2.21 -4.78
C THR A 183 6.38 2.97 -3.94
N ARG A 184 6.63 3.15 -2.64
CA ARG A 184 5.74 3.94 -1.78
C ARG A 184 5.60 5.36 -2.29
N ASN A 185 6.71 6.01 -2.62
CA ASN A 185 6.71 7.39 -3.13
C ASN A 185 5.99 7.47 -4.49
N THR A 186 6.19 6.49 -5.38
CA THR A 186 5.44 6.40 -6.64
C THR A 186 3.94 6.30 -6.38
N LEU A 187 3.49 5.40 -5.50
CA LEU A 187 2.07 5.22 -5.19
C LEU A 187 1.45 6.47 -4.54
N VAL A 188 2.15 7.12 -3.62
CA VAL A 188 1.71 8.39 -3.02
C VAL A 188 1.59 9.47 -4.09
N GLY A 189 2.53 9.54 -5.03
CA GLY A 189 2.44 10.44 -6.19
C GLY A 189 1.25 10.16 -7.11
N HIS A 190 0.67 8.95 -7.04
CA HIS A 190 -0.57 8.59 -7.71
C HIS A 190 -1.79 8.65 -6.75
N ASN A 191 -1.75 9.50 -5.73
CA ASN A 191 -2.86 9.69 -4.77
C ASN A 191 -3.33 8.38 -4.08
N CYS A 192 -2.45 7.38 -3.96
CA CYS A 192 -2.74 6.23 -3.11
C CYS A 192 -2.61 6.62 -1.65
N SER A 193 -3.48 6.05 -0.81
CA SER A 193 -3.46 6.32 0.62
C SER A 193 -2.16 5.87 1.27
N PHE A 194 -1.36 6.84 1.73
CA PHE A 194 -0.15 6.60 2.50
C PHE A 194 -0.37 5.66 3.70
N TYR A 195 -1.53 5.79 4.35
CA TYR A 195 -1.94 5.03 5.53
C TYR A 195 -2.25 3.55 5.25
N LYS A 196 -2.33 3.17 3.96
CA LYS A 196 -2.53 1.80 3.49
C LYS A 196 -1.28 1.19 2.87
N LEU A 197 -0.11 1.83 2.99
CA LEU A 197 1.14 1.33 2.42
C LEU A 197 2.08 0.91 3.56
N ALA A 198 2.52 -0.35 3.58
CA ALA A 198 3.53 -0.83 4.53
C ALA A 198 4.74 -1.40 3.81
N ILE A 199 5.93 -0.94 4.21
CA ILE A 199 7.19 -1.43 3.65
C ILE A 199 7.64 -2.67 4.41
N ILE A 200 7.62 -3.82 3.74
CA ILE A 200 8.02 -5.11 4.29
C ILE A 200 9.30 -5.67 3.66
N GLY A 201 9.73 -5.19 2.49
CA GLY A 201 10.79 -5.81 1.70
C GLY A 201 10.25 -6.85 0.72
N ASN A 202 11.13 -7.44 -0.08
CA ASN A 202 10.74 -8.40 -1.11
C ASN A 202 10.76 -9.83 -0.55
N THR A 203 9.58 -10.43 -0.41
CA THR A 203 9.40 -11.78 0.19
C THR A 203 10.12 -12.90 -0.56
N HIS A 204 10.48 -12.67 -1.82
CA HIS A 204 11.18 -13.65 -2.64
C HIS A 204 12.69 -13.44 -2.68
N ILE A 205 13.14 -12.22 -3.00
CA ILE A 205 14.56 -11.90 -3.21
C ILE A 205 15.38 -12.17 -1.94
N ASP A 206 14.81 -11.88 -0.77
CA ASP A 206 15.41 -12.18 0.53
C ASP A 206 15.85 -13.65 0.68
N GLU A 207 15.00 -14.58 0.23
CA GLU A 207 15.27 -16.01 0.32
C GLU A 207 16.10 -16.50 -0.87
N ALA A 208 15.89 -15.92 -2.05
CA ALA A 208 16.62 -16.26 -3.25
C ALA A 208 18.12 -15.96 -3.11
N VAL A 209 18.48 -14.77 -2.59
CA VAL A 209 19.89 -14.44 -2.34
C VAL A 209 20.51 -15.49 -1.40
N LYS A 210 19.88 -15.79 -0.27
CA LYS A 210 20.40 -16.78 0.71
C LYS A 210 20.57 -18.17 0.11
N THR A 211 19.62 -18.62 -0.69
CA THR A 211 19.60 -19.99 -1.24
C THR A 211 20.61 -20.16 -2.37
N TYR A 212 20.57 -19.25 -3.34
CA TYR A 212 21.28 -19.44 -4.60
C TYR A 212 22.76 -19.05 -4.51
N THR A 213 23.14 -18.17 -3.58
CA THR A 213 24.54 -17.75 -3.44
C THR A 213 25.40 -18.69 -2.58
N THR A 214 24.84 -19.81 -2.10
CA THR A 214 25.65 -20.79 -1.35
C THR A 214 26.69 -21.45 -2.27
N PRO A 215 27.93 -21.70 -1.81
CA PRO A 215 28.98 -22.27 -2.67
C PRO A 215 28.58 -23.60 -3.34
N THR A 216 27.79 -24.42 -2.64
CA THR A 216 27.30 -25.70 -3.16
C THR A 216 26.32 -25.50 -4.31
N TYR A 217 25.38 -24.57 -4.19
CA TYR A 217 24.41 -24.29 -5.25
C TYR A 217 25.08 -23.64 -6.45
N VAL A 218 25.97 -22.67 -6.23
CA VAL A 218 26.74 -22.00 -7.28
C VAL A 218 27.54 -23.02 -8.11
N ARG A 219 28.23 -23.98 -7.46
CA ARG A 219 28.96 -25.05 -8.15
C ARG A 219 28.04 -25.91 -9.01
N LYS A 220 26.89 -26.33 -8.47
CA LYS A 220 25.90 -27.11 -9.20
C LYS A 220 25.38 -26.36 -10.44
N ILE A 221 25.10 -25.06 -10.31
CA ILE A 221 24.67 -24.25 -11.45
C ILE A 221 25.78 -24.11 -12.49
N LYS A 222 27.04 -23.90 -12.05
CA LYS A 222 28.19 -23.85 -12.97
C LYS A 222 28.34 -25.15 -13.75
N GLU A 223 28.13 -26.30 -13.12
CA GLU A 223 28.11 -27.61 -13.79
C GLU A 223 26.92 -27.73 -14.77
N GLU A 224 25.71 -27.34 -14.35
CA GLU A 224 24.49 -27.36 -15.16
C GLU A 224 24.62 -26.53 -16.44
N LEU A 225 25.26 -25.36 -16.35
CA LEU A 225 25.50 -24.44 -17.47
C LEU A 225 26.84 -24.69 -18.19
N SER A 226 27.58 -25.73 -17.81
CA SER A 226 28.90 -26.07 -18.38
C SER A 226 29.90 -24.91 -18.34
N ILE A 227 29.88 -24.12 -17.28
CA ILE A 227 30.76 -22.95 -17.09
C ILE A 227 32.19 -23.42 -16.81
N PRO A 228 33.18 -23.04 -17.64
CA PRO A 228 34.57 -23.44 -17.41
C PRO A 228 35.13 -22.93 -16.08
N LYS A 229 35.98 -23.72 -15.44
CA LYS A 229 36.66 -23.33 -14.20
C LYS A 229 37.54 -22.10 -14.45
N GLY A 230 37.55 -21.16 -13.52
CA GLY A 230 38.40 -19.97 -13.54
C GLY A 230 37.91 -18.81 -14.41
N LYS A 231 36.96 -19.04 -15.34
CA LYS A 231 36.40 -17.94 -16.16
C LYS A 231 35.48 -17.04 -15.33
N LYS A 232 35.55 -15.73 -15.63
CA LYS A 232 34.57 -14.74 -15.16
C LYS A 232 33.27 -14.88 -15.95
N VAL A 233 32.13 -14.72 -15.30
CA VAL A 233 30.82 -14.87 -15.94
C VAL A 233 30.20 -13.50 -16.19
N LEU A 234 29.98 -13.17 -17.47
CA LEU A 234 29.23 -12.00 -17.90
C LEU A 234 27.82 -12.43 -18.33
N SER A 235 26.79 -11.91 -17.68
CA SER A 235 25.39 -12.26 -18.01
C SER A 235 24.65 -11.12 -18.66
N PHE A 236 24.12 -11.35 -19.85
CA PHE A 236 23.25 -10.43 -20.58
C PHE A 236 21.80 -10.68 -20.17
N LEU A 237 21.14 -9.63 -19.69
CA LEU A 237 19.77 -9.60 -19.21
C LEU A 237 18.92 -8.85 -20.23
N LEU A 238 18.33 -9.59 -21.16
CA LEU A 238 17.65 -8.99 -22.31
C LEU A 238 16.23 -8.54 -21.96
N ASN A 239 15.86 -7.33 -22.40
CA ASN A 239 14.46 -6.93 -22.50
C ASN A 239 13.78 -7.55 -23.74
N ILE A 240 12.50 -7.25 -23.94
CA ILE A 240 11.70 -7.82 -25.04
C ILE A 240 12.23 -7.37 -26.41
N PHE A 241 12.69 -6.11 -26.52
CA PHE A 241 13.09 -5.50 -27.79
C PHE A 241 14.44 -6.03 -28.28
N TRP A 242 15.43 -6.07 -27.39
CA TRP A 242 16.71 -6.73 -27.67
C TRP A 242 16.53 -8.22 -27.95
N GLY A 243 15.61 -8.87 -27.25
CA GLY A 243 15.27 -10.26 -27.50
C GLY A 243 14.62 -10.53 -28.86
N ALA A 244 14.20 -9.50 -29.59
CA ALA A 244 13.63 -9.59 -30.94
C ALA A 244 14.59 -9.15 -32.06
N THR A 245 15.81 -8.70 -31.73
CA THR A 245 16.78 -8.24 -32.72
C THR A 245 17.47 -9.43 -33.41
N ALA A 246 17.09 -9.71 -34.66
CA ALA A 246 17.64 -10.81 -35.47
C ALA A 246 18.85 -10.40 -36.34
N GLU A 247 19.30 -9.15 -36.28
CA GLU A 247 20.39 -8.65 -37.12
C GLU A 247 21.75 -9.17 -36.64
N LYS A 248 22.37 -10.06 -37.42
CA LYS A 248 23.68 -10.65 -37.11
C LYS A 248 24.77 -9.61 -36.84
N ALA A 249 24.81 -8.53 -37.61
CA ALA A 249 25.82 -7.49 -37.48
C ALA A 249 25.79 -6.80 -36.10
N VAL A 250 24.60 -6.62 -35.52
CA VAL A 250 24.42 -6.04 -34.18
C VAL A 250 25.04 -6.95 -33.12
N TRP A 251 24.77 -8.26 -33.19
CA TRP A 251 25.35 -9.25 -32.28
C TRP A 251 26.86 -9.42 -32.48
N GLU A 252 27.34 -9.37 -33.72
CA GLU A 252 28.77 -9.39 -34.02
C GLU A 252 29.49 -8.18 -33.40
N SER A 253 28.93 -6.98 -33.56
CA SER A 253 29.46 -5.76 -32.94
C SER A 253 29.52 -5.89 -31.43
N LEU A 254 28.43 -6.30 -30.80
CA LEU A 254 28.33 -6.49 -29.36
C LEU A 254 29.37 -7.49 -28.84
N ILE A 255 29.51 -8.64 -29.49
CA ILE A 255 30.32 -9.77 -28.98
C ILE A 255 31.81 -9.64 -29.33
N SER A 256 32.16 -8.87 -30.37
CA SER A 256 33.52 -8.79 -30.93
C SER A 256 34.62 -8.56 -29.88
N GLY A 257 34.41 -7.65 -28.92
CA GLY A 257 35.39 -7.35 -27.87
C GLY A 257 35.54 -8.39 -26.77
N LEU A 258 34.72 -9.45 -26.75
CA LEU A 258 34.67 -10.45 -25.68
C LEU A 258 35.27 -11.82 -26.05
N LYS A 259 35.41 -12.14 -27.35
CA LYS A 259 35.75 -13.49 -27.84
C LYS A 259 37.06 -14.06 -27.29
N ASP A 260 38.07 -13.22 -27.14
CA ASP A 260 39.44 -13.64 -26.75
C ASP A 260 39.77 -13.34 -25.29
N LYS A 261 38.73 -13.15 -24.45
CA LYS A 261 38.89 -12.80 -23.03
C LYS A 261 38.59 -14.00 -22.14
N GLU A 262 39.09 -13.99 -20.91
CA GLU A 262 38.79 -15.00 -19.88
C GLU A 262 37.36 -14.83 -19.30
N ILE A 263 36.39 -14.63 -20.19
CA ILE A 263 34.99 -14.36 -19.88
C ILE A 263 34.13 -15.44 -20.51
N PHE A 264 33.17 -15.95 -19.75
CA PHE A 264 32.10 -16.82 -20.19
C PHE A 264 30.80 -16.02 -20.24
N CYS A 265 30.10 -16.02 -21.39
CA CYS A 265 28.89 -15.25 -21.57
C CYS A 265 27.64 -16.10 -21.39
N ILE A 266 26.67 -15.59 -20.63
CA ILE A 266 25.32 -16.14 -20.52
C ILE A 266 24.33 -15.12 -21.08
N PHE A 267 23.51 -15.50 -22.05
CA PHE A 267 22.43 -14.66 -22.57
C PHE A 267 21.09 -15.19 -22.08
N LYS A 268 20.41 -14.43 -21.23
CA LYS A 268 19.11 -14.79 -20.66
C LYS A 268 18.00 -14.00 -21.34
N TRP A 269 17.09 -14.70 -22.00
CA TRP A 269 15.97 -14.11 -22.73
C TRP A 269 14.80 -13.69 -21.83
N HIS A 270 14.03 -12.71 -22.29
CA HIS A 270 12.75 -12.35 -21.68
C HIS A 270 11.69 -13.40 -22.03
N PRO A 271 10.88 -13.89 -21.07
CA PRO A 271 9.91 -14.96 -21.31
C PRO A 271 8.77 -14.57 -22.28
N GLN A 272 8.54 -13.27 -22.50
CA GLN A 272 7.52 -12.79 -23.44
C GLN A 272 8.00 -12.72 -24.90
N VAL A 273 9.27 -12.98 -25.18
CA VAL A 273 9.76 -13.08 -26.55
C VAL A 273 9.26 -14.39 -27.15
N THR A 274 8.90 -14.42 -28.43
CA THR A 274 8.44 -15.67 -29.05
C THR A 274 9.56 -16.70 -29.11
N TYR A 275 9.23 -17.98 -28.85
CA TYR A 275 10.22 -19.05 -28.86
C TYR A 275 10.93 -19.19 -30.22
N ALA A 276 10.21 -18.93 -31.32
CA ALA A 276 10.78 -18.94 -32.66
C ALA A 276 11.87 -17.88 -32.86
N ALA A 277 11.63 -16.64 -32.42
CA ALA A 277 12.63 -15.57 -32.47
C ALA A 277 13.85 -15.90 -31.60
N TYR A 278 13.61 -16.45 -30.40
CA TYR A 278 14.68 -16.93 -29.52
C TYR A 278 15.57 -17.99 -30.20
N GLU A 279 14.99 -19.03 -30.83
CA GLU A 279 15.78 -20.09 -31.49
C GLU A 279 16.58 -19.56 -32.69
N GLU A 280 16.05 -18.60 -33.44
CA GLU A 280 16.77 -17.94 -34.52
C GLU A 280 17.97 -17.16 -34.00
N ILE A 281 17.76 -16.28 -33.02
CA ILE A 281 18.83 -15.43 -32.48
C ILE A 281 19.86 -16.27 -31.71
N LYS A 282 19.44 -17.33 -31.03
CA LYS A 282 20.34 -18.30 -30.40
C LYS A 282 21.34 -18.89 -31.40
N LYS A 283 20.89 -19.27 -32.60
CA LYS A 283 21.80 -19.79 -33.65
C LYS A 283 22.79 -18.73 -34.08
N ILE A 284 22.36 -17.47 -34.21
CA ILE A 284 23.22 -16.34 -34.55
C ILE A 284 24.31 -16.18 -33.49
N ILE A 285 23.93 -16.08 -32.21
CA ILE A 285 24.88 -15.91 -31.09
C ILE A 285 25.87 -17.07 -31.05
N LEU A 286 25.40 -18.32 -31.11
CA LEU A 286 26.27 -19.50 -31.04
C LEU A 286 27.17 -19.64 -32.28
N SER A 287 26.80 -19.10 -33.43
CA SER A 287 27.70 -19.01 -34.59
C SER A 287 28.86 -18.02 -34.39
N ILE A 288 28.64 -17.00 -33.55
CA ILE A 288 29.61 -15.95 -33.25
C ILE A 288 30.47 -16.34 -32.04
N MET A 289 29.85 -16.91 -31.00
CA MET A 289 30.47 -17.32 -29.74
C MET A 289 29.94 -18.73 -29.35
N PRO A 290 30.58 -19.79 -29.87
CA PRO A 290 30.12 -21.17 -29.67
C PRO A 290 30.07 -21.64 -28.22
N ASP A 291 30.93 -21.08 -27.37
CA ASP A 291 31.04 -21.44 -25.96
C ASP A 291 30.03 -20.71 -25.06
N ALA A 292 29.18 -19.82 -25.59
CA ALA A 292 28.21 -19.09 -24.78
C ALA A 292 27.05 -19.99 -24.32
N SER A 293 26.46 -19.65 -23.17
CA SER A 293 25.18 -20.22 -22.77
C SER A 293 24.04 -19.29 -23.18
N VAL A 294 23.07 -19.79 -23.95
CA VAL A 294 21.91 -19.00 -24.40
C VAL A 294 20.65 -19.69 -23.89
N VAL A 295 19.89 -19.00 -23.03
CA VAL A 295 18.80 -19.59 -22.24
C VAL A 295 17.51 -18.76 -22.32
N PHE A 296 16.36 -19.46 -22.39
CA PHE A 296 15.03 -18.85 -22.48
C PHE A 296 14.22 -19.00 -21.18
N SER A 297 13.70 -20.19 -20.89
CA SER A 297 12.90 -20.48 -19.68
C SER A 297 13.74 -20.87 -18.46
N TYR A 298 14.97 -20.35 -18.36
CA TYR A 298 15.88 -20.68 -17.26
C TYR A 298 15.62 -19.79 -16.05
N ASP A 299 15.82 -20.35 -14.86
CA ASP A 299 15.65 -19.63 -13.61
C ASP A 299 16.63 -18.44 -13.54
N PRO A 300 16.14 -17.19 -13.50
CA PRO A 300 17.00 -16.02 -13.52
C PRO A 300 17.94 -15.96 -12.32
N TYR A 301 17.53 -16.46 -11.14
CA TYR A 301 18.36 -16.39 -9.93
C TYR A 301 19.55 -17.34 -9.99
N LYS A 302 19.44 -18.45 -10.73
CA LYS A 302 20.59 -19.30 -11.05
C LYS A 302 21.62 -18.53 -11.88
N VAL A 303 21.17 -17.78 -12.88
CA VAL A 303 22.05 -16.93 -13.70
C VAL A 303 22.75 -15.91 -12.81
N LEU A 304 21.97 -15.10 -12.07
CA LEU A 304 22.51 -14.05 -11.20
C LEU A 304 23.51 -14.61 -10.17
N ALA A 305 23.23 -15.78 -9.59
CA ALA A 305 24.12 -16.38 -8.59
C ALA A 305 25.51 -16.71 -9.14
N VAL A 306 25.61 -17.16 -10.39
CA VAL A 306 26.89 -17.49 -11.03
C VAL A 306 27.56 -16.31 -11.73
N SER A 307 26.82 -15.24 -12.03
CA SER A 307 27.36 -14.03 -12.67
C SER A 307 28.42 -13.37 -11.80
N ASP A 308 29.52 -12.95 -12.42
CA ASP A 308 30.45 -11.97 -11.83
C ASP A 308 30.02 -10.54 -12.20
N TYR A 309 29.44 -10.36 -13.39
CA TYR A 309 29.00 -9.08 -13.94
C TYR A 309 27.69 -9.25 -14.73
N CYS A 310 26.85 -8.23 -14.76
CA CYS A 310 25.59 -8.25 -15.50
C CYS A 310 25.49 -7.06 -16.46
N VAL A 311 25.09 -7.34 -17.71
CA VAL A 311 24.74 -6.32 -18.71
C VAL A 311 23.23 -6.31 -18.84
N VAL A 312 22.59 -5.19 -18.50
CA VAL A 312 21.17 -4.97 -18.78
C VAL A 312 21.05 -4.37 -20.18
N MET A 313 20.19 -4.97 -21.01
CA MET A 313 19.96 -4.51 -22.37
C MET A 313 18.57 -3.87 -22.42
N GLY A 314 18.54 -2.56 -22.19
CA GLY A 314 17.33 -1.78 -21.90
C GLY A 314 16.76 -2.03 -20.50
N LYS A 315 15.58 -1.44 -20.25
CA LYS A 315 14.92 -1.47 -18.94
C LYS A 315 14.33 -2.86 -18.62
N THR A 316 14.80 -3.51 -17.55
CA THR A 316 14.33 -4.83 -17.08
C THR A 316 14.41 -4.93 -15.56
N THR A 317 13.43 -5.58 -14.91
CA THR A 317 13.44 -5.79 -13.45
C THR A 317 14.60 -6.68 -12.98
N LEU A 318 15.17 -7.52 -13.85
CA LEU A 318 16.35 -8.32 -13.50
C LEU A 318 17.59 -7.46 -13.21
N GLY A 319 17.64 -6.22 -13.70
CA GLY A 319 18.72 -5.29 -13.37
C GLY A 319 18.76 -4.97 -11.87
N VAL A 320 17.63 -4.55 -11.30
CA VAL A 320 17.54 -4.26 -9.87
C VAL A 320 17.72 -5.52 -9.00
N GLU A 321 17.25 -6.69 -9.47
CA GLU A 321 17.51 -7.97 -8.80
C GLU A 321 19.00 -8.36 -8.82
N ALA A 322 19.74 -8.06 -9.91
CA ALA A 322 21.18 -8.29 -9.97
C ALA A 322 21.94 -7.44 -8.93
N LEU A 323 21.53 -6.19 -8.73
CA LEU A 323 22.08 -5.35 -7.66
C LEU A 323 21.81 -5.94 -6.27
N ALA A 324 20.63 -6.53 -6.03
CA ALA A 324 20.33 -7.23 -4.78
C ALA A 324 21.24 -8.45 -4.55
N PHE A 325 21.67 -9.12 -5.63
CA PHE A 325 22.68 -10.18 -5.59
C PHE A 325 24.12 -9.64 -5.47
N GLY A 326 24.31 -8.33 -5.34
CA GLY A 326 25.60 -7.67 -5.24
C GLY A 326 26.39 -7.70 -6.55
N LYS A 327 25.72 -7.79 -7.70
CA LYS A 327 26.36 -7.89 -9.01
C LYS A 327 26.57 -6.50 -9.61
N PRO A 328 27.79 -6.16 -10.08
CA PRO A 328 28.02 -4.94 -10.83
C PRO A 328 27.17 -4.92 -12.10
N LEU A 329 26.54 -3.78 -12.36
CA LEU A 329 25.72 -3.56 -13.55
C LEU A 329 26.44 -2.75 -14.62
N PHE A 330 26.23 -3.16 -15.85
CA PHE A 330 26.55 -2.43 -17.07
C PHE A 330 25.27 -2.20 -17.86
N ASP A 331 25.08 -0.99 -18.38
CA ASP A 331 23.86 -0.60 -19.08
C ASP A 331 24.14 -0.41 -20.57
N LEU A 332 23.32 -1.07 -21.39
CA LEU A 332 23.29 -0.90 -22.83
C LEU A 332 21.94 -0.29 -23.20
N TYR A 333 21.98 0.74 -24.04
CA TYR A 333 20.81 1.51 -24.47
C TYR A 333 19.61 0.64 -24.86
N ASN A 334 18.42 1.13 -24.56
CA ASN A 334 17.18 0.57 -25.07
C ASN A 334 17.03 0.95 -26.57
N ILE A 335 16.81 -0.04 -27.43
CA ILE A 335 16.74 0.15 -28.89
C ILE A 335 15.60 1.10 -29.29
N ILE A 336 14.53 1.20 -28.49
CA ILE A 336 13.36 2.03 -28.84
C ILE A 336 13.61 3.52 -28.61
N ASP A 337 14.09 3.89 -27.43
CA ASP A 337 14.18 5.29 -26.99
C ASP A 337 15.63 5.77 -26.82
N GLY A 338 16.62 4.87 -26.93
CA GLY A 338 18.03 5.17 -26.74
C GLY A 338 18.44 5.34 -25.28
N GLU A 339 17.53 5.12 -24.31
CA GLU A 339 17.81 5.39 -22.90
C GLU A 339 18.71 4.33 -22.24
N GLU A 340 19.63 4.80 -21.39
CA GLU A 340 20.44 4.00 -20.46
C GLU A 340 19.92 4.23 -19.03
N TYR A 341 18.78 3.61 -18.71
CA TYR A 341 18.03 3.87 -17.48
C TYR A 341 18.86 3.71 -16.20
N TYR A 342 19.59 2.60 -16.05
CA TYR A 342 20.36 2.30 -14.84
C TYR A 342 21.64 3.13 -14.75
N ARG A 343 22.23 3.49 -15.90
CA ARG A 343 23.33 4.47 -15.93
C ARG A 343 22.84 5.83 -15.46
N ASN A 344 21.68 6.28 -15.91
CA ASN A 344 21.10 7.58 -15.52
C ASN A 344 20.79 7.64 -14.02
N LEU A 345 20.50 6.50 -13.39
CA LEU A 345 20.36 6.37 -11.94
C LEU A 345 21.70 6.34 -11.19
N GLY A 346 22.85 6.27 -11.88
CA GLY A 346 24.18 6.19 -11.29
C GLY A 346 24.51 4.82 -10.68
N VAL A 347 23.72 3.78 -10.97
CA VAL A 347 23.90 2.41 -10.40
C VAL A 347 24.56 1.43 -11.38
N ALA A 348 24.82 1.86 -12.61
CA ALA A 348 25.46 1.06 -13.65
C ALA A 348 26.47 1.89 -14.46
N GLN A 349 27.42 1.21 -15.09
CA GLN A 349 28.37 1.81 -16.03
C GLN A 349 27.89 1.63 -17.48
N PRO A 350 28.08 2.61 -18.38
CA PRO A 350 27.65 2.46 -19.76
C PRO A 350 28.56 1.47 -20.51
N VAL A 351 27.96 0.68 -21.39
CA VAL A 351 28.66 -0.12 -22.42
C VAL A 351 28.16 0.21 -23.83
N SER A 352 27.55 1.38 -23.98
CA SER A 352 27.16 1.93 -25.28
C SER A 352 28.34 2.68 -25.94
N PRO A 353 28.39 2.69 -27.29
CA PRO A 353 27.60 1.86 -28.21
C PRO A 353 27.98 0.37 -28.10
N ALA A 354 27.12 -0.51 -28.61
CA ALA A 354 27.29 -1.97 -28.52
C ALA A 354 28.68 -2.42 -28.99
N GLY A 355 29.45 -3.03 -28.07
CA GLY A 355 30.84 -3.44 -28.29
C GLY A 355 31.86 -2.63 -27.50
N ASN A 356 31.45 -1.52 -26.86
CA ASN A 356 32.30 -0.75 -25.95
C ASN A 356 32.40 -1.41 -24.58
N TRP A 357 33.44 -2.20 -24.36
CA TRP A 357 33.67 -2.97 -23.13
C TRP A 357 34.72 -2.35 -22.19
N GLU A 358 35.14 -1.11 -22.41
CA GLU A 358 36.18 -0.45 -21.62
C GLU A 358 35.81 -0.42 -20.12
N ALA A 359 34.60 0.01 -19.79
CA ALA A 359 34.12 0.07 -18.41
C ALA A 359 34.12 -1.31 -17.73
N LEU A 360 33.77 -2.37 -18.47
CA LEU A 360 33.81 -3.75 -17.98
C LEU A 360 35.25 -4.18 -17.67
N PHE A 361 36.19 -3.94 -18.58
CA PHE A 361 37.58 -4.33 -18.37
C PHE A 361 38.26 -3.54 -17.25
N ASN A 362 37.97 -2.24 -17.13
CA ASN A 362 38.41 -1.44 -16.00
C ASN A 362 37.84 -1.99 -14.68
N THR A 363 36.57 -2.41 -14.67
CA THR A 363 35.96 -3.03 -13.48
C THR A 363 36.59 -4.39 -13.12
N ILE A 364 36.96 -5.20 -14.13
CA ILE A 364 37.66 -6.47 -13.91
C ILE A 364 39.03 -6.24 -13.28
N LYS A 365 39.73 -5.19 -13.72
CA LYS A 365 41.10 -4.87 -13.29
C LYS A 365 41.14 -4.14 -11.94
N ASP A 366 40.36 -3.07 -11.82
CA ASP A 366 40.47 -2.07 -10.76
C ASP A 366 39.29 -2.14 -9.76
N GLY A 367 38.26 -2.94 -10.05
CA GLY A 367 37.05 -3.04 -9.24
C GLY A 367 35.96 -2.04 -9.65
N VAL A 368 34.80 -2.12 -9.00
CA VAL A 368 33.67 -1.20 -9.26
C VAL A 368 34.01 0.18 -8.67
N PRO A 369 33.82 1.30 -9.41
CA PRO A 369 34.00 2.63 -8.86
C PRO A 369 33.19 2.87 -7.58
N ASP A 370 33.81 3.47 -6.56
CA ASP A 370 33.21 3.65 -5.22
C ASP A 370 31.88 4.44 -5.28
N ASN A 371 31.82 5.48 -6.10
CA ASN A 371 30.59 6.26 -6.28
C ASN A 371 29.42 5.43 -6.82
N ILE A 372 29.69 4.47 -7.71
CA ILE A 372 28.66 3.56 -8.26
C ILE A 372 28.27 2.55 -7.20
N LYS A 373 29.23 2.00 -6.44
CA LYS A 373 28.96 1.06 -5.36
C LYS A 373 28.08 1.68 -4.26
N GLU A 374 28.39 2.90 -3.83
CA GLU A 374 27.59 3.63 -2.83
C GLU A 374 26.18 3.95 -3.35
N THR A 375 26.07 4.39 -4.60
CA THR A 375 24.78 4.72 -5.23
C THR A 375 23.92 3.47 -5.40
N ALA A 376 24.52 2.37 -5.87
CA ALA A 376 23.85 1.07 -5.98
C ALA A 376 23.37 0.55 -4.62
N GLN A 377 24.17 0.68 -3.56
CA GLN A 377 23.74 0.28 -2.21
C GLN A 377 22.54 1.10 -1.73
N LYS A 378 22.60 2.44 -1.83
CA LYS A 378 21.48 3.31 -1.48
C LYS A 378 20.24 3.00 -2.31
N TYR A 379 20.41 2.71 -3.59
CA TYR A 379 19.32 2.33 -4.48
C TYR A 379 18.68 1.01 -4.07
N VAL A 380 19.46 -0.03 -3.78
CA VAL A 380 18.98 -1.34 -3.28
C VAL A 380 18.22 -1.17 -1.96
N GLU A 381 18.76 -0.39 -1.02
CA GLU A 381 18.08 -0.07 0.24
C GLU A 381 16.77 0.70 0.00
N ASN A 382 16.72 1.60 -0.99
CA ASN A 382 15.52 2.35 -1.31
C ASN A 382 14.43 1.49 -1.99
N VAL A 383 14.83 0.54 -2.85
CA VAL A 383 13.92 -0.35 -3.60
C VAL A 383 13.44 -1.52 -2.75
N PHE A 384 14.33 -2.18 -2.02
CA PHE A 384 14.03 -3.40 -1.28
C PHE A 384 13.91 -3.20 0.24
N TYR A 385 14.10 -1.97 0.73
CA TYR A 385 14.15 -1.60 2.14
C TYR A 385 15.30 -2.25 2.90
N ARG A 386 15.24 -3.57 3.12
CA ARG A 386 16.28 -4.37 3.76
C ARG A 386 16.30 -5.76 3.13
N LEU A 387 17.51 -6.28 2.91
CA LEU A 387 17.74 -7.67 2.51
C LEU A 387 18.16 -8.55 3.71
N ASP A 388 17.38 -8.49 4.79
CA ASP A 388 17.70 -9.18 6.06
C ASP A 388 17.00 -10.54 6.21
N GLY A 389 16.23 -10.96 5.21
CA GLY A 389 15.47 -12.20 5.21
C GLY A 389 14.31 -12.22 6.18
N LYS A 390 13.79 -11.06 6.56
CA LYS A 390 12.62 -10.94 7.43
C LYS A 390 11.36 -10.53 6.68
N SER A 391 11.42 -10.31 5.36
CA SER A 391 10.27 -9.82 4.58
C SER A 391 9.01 -10.68 4.75
N THR A 392 9.15 -12.01 4.70
CA THR A 392 8.02 -12.94 4.93
C THR A 392 7.48 -12.88 6.35
N HIS A 393 8.36 -12.73 7.36
CA HIS A 393 7.93 -12.55 8.76
C HIS A 393 7.13 -11.25 8.91
N ARG A 394 7.59 -10.15 8.32
CA ARG A 394 6.88 -8.87 8.34
C ARG A 394 5.51 -8.96 7.69
N ALA A 395 5.41 -9.62 6.53
CA ALA A 395 4.13 -9.88 5.88
C ALA A 395 3.16 -10.67 6.78
N LEU A 396 3.67 -11.71 7.46
CA LEU A 396 2.86 -12.56 8.33
C LEU A 396 2.39 -11.81 9.59
N GLU A 397 3.19 -10.90 10.14
CA GLU A 397 2.79 -10.06 11.28
C GLU A 397 1.64 -9.11 10.91
N VAL A 398 1.60 -8.60 9.68
CA VAL A 398 0.43 -7.84 9.19
C VAL A 398 -0.82 -8.72 9.17
N VAL A 399 -0.72 -9.94 8.65
CA VAL A 399 -1.83 -10.91 8.62
C VAL A 399 -2.34 -11.21 10.03
N LYS A 400 -1.42 -11.48 10.97
CA LYS A 400 -1.75 -11.73 12.39
C LYS A 400 -2.44 -10.52 13.03
N HIS A 401 -1.90 -9.32 12.81
CA HIS A 401 -2.48 -8.08 13.36
C HIS A 401 -3.92 -7.86 12.89
N ILE A 402 -4.22 -8.13 11.61
CA ILE A 402 -5.60 -8.03 11.08
C ILE A 402 -6.54 -9.00 11.80
N PHE A 403 -6.11 -10.25 12.03
CA PHE A 403 -6.93 -11.22 12.75
C PHE A 403 -7.09 -10.88 14.23
N ASP A 404 -6.04 -10.39 14.88
CA ASP A 404 -6.08 -9.94 16.28
C ASP A 404 -7.09 -8.79 16.43
N VAL A 405 -7.01 -7.77 15.58
CA VAL A 405 -7.96 -6.63 15.57
C VAL A 405 -9.40 -7.07 15.30
N ARG A 406 -9.61 -8.01 14.38
CA ARG A 406 -10.96 -8.49 14.07
C ARG A 406 -11.54 -9.37 15.16
N ALA A 407 -10.71 -10.11 15.90
CA ALA A 407 -11.14 -10.83 17.09
C ALA A 407 -11.48 -9.87 18.24
N GLU A 408 -10.73 -8.78 18.40
CA GLU A 408 -11.06 -7.71 19.34
C GLU A 408 -12.39 -7.03 19.03
N ARG A 409 -12.77 -6.87 17.76
CA ARG A 409 -14.08 -6.29 17.38
C ARG A 409 -15.25 -7.08 17.98
N ASP A 410 -15.12 -8.40 18.12
CA ASP A 410 -16.16 -9.27 18.64
C ASP A 410 -16.24 -9.24 20.19
N ILE A 411 -15.21 -8.70 20.86
CA ILE A 411 -15.13 -8.59 22.31
C ILE A 411 -15.11 -7.11 22.64
N ASN A 412 -16.19 -6.58 23.20
CA ASN A 412 -16.34 -5.16 23.57
C ASN A 412 -15.31 -4.76 24.66
N THR A 413 -14.04 -4.61 24.29
CA THR A 413 -12.85 -4.49 25.16
C THR A 413 -12.39 -3.05 25.29
N GLY A 414 -13.26 -2.08 24.98
CA GLY A 414 -12.95 -0.68 25.23
C GLY A 414 -12.46 -0.52 26.67
N LYS A 415 -11.22 -0.02 26.84
CA LYS A 415 -10.77 0.44 28.14
C LYS A 415 -11.80 1.47 28.59
N TYR A 416 -12.56 1.18 29.63
CA TYR A 416 -13.61 2.08 30.09
C TYR A 416 -12.96 3.36 30.61
N LEU A 417 -13.03 4.45 29.84
CA LEU A 417 -12.84 5.79 30.38
C LEU A 417 -13.70 5.90 31.64
N THR A 418 -13.03 6.07 32.78
CA THR A 418 -13.70 6.26 34.06
C THR A 418 -13.65 7.75 34.35
N PHE A 419 -14.81 8.33 34.61
CA PHE A 419 -14.89 9.72 35.03
C PHE A 419 -14.69 9.79 36.54
N ASP A 420 -13.74 10.60 36.97
CA ASP A 420 -13.39 10.77 38.37
C ASP A 420 -14.43 11.63 39.12
N ASN A 421 -15.09 12.53 38.39
CA ASN A 421 -16.02 13.51 38.93
C ASN A 421 -17.47 13.23 38.51
N ARG A 422 -18.44 13.54 39.37
CA ARG A 422 -19.87 13.54 39.01
C ARG A 422 -20.15 14.69 38.04
N HIS A 423 -21.04 14.48 37.07
CA HIS A 423 -21.41 15.55 36.16
C HIS A 423 -22.32 16.58 36.84
N VAL A 424 -22.20 17.82 36.39
CA VAL A 424 -23.07 18.95 36.73
C VAL A 424 -23.99 19.20 35.53
N SER A 425 -25.30 19.17 35.74
CA SER A 425 -26.26 19.33 34.65
C SER A 425 -26.15 20.72 34.01
N GLY A 426 -26.14 20.77 32.69
CA GLY A 426 -25.99 21.99 31.90
C GLY A 426 -24.55 22.48 31.73
N LYS A 427 -23.61 22.00 32.56
CA LYS A 427 -22.21 22.44 32.53
C LYS A 427 -21.48 21.97 31.27
N VAL A 428 -20.62 22.84 30.73
CA VAL A 428 -19.78 22.55 29.56
C VAL A 428 -18.31 22.43 29.96
N SER A 429 -17.63 21.35 29.58
CA SER A 429 -16.18 21.22 29.75
C SER A 429 -15.47 21.35 28.41
N PHE A 430 -14.62 22.35 28.28
CA PHE A 430 -13.68 22.47 27.18
C PHE A 430 -12.41 21.67 27.49
N ILE A 431 -12.05 20.72 26.63
CA ILE A 431 -10.90 19.84 26.81
C ILE A 431 -9.87 20.13 25.71
N ILE A 432 -8.69 20.59 26.13
CA ILE A 432 -7.69 21.18 25.24
C ILE A 432 -6.32 20.51 25.51
N PRO A 433 -5.81 19.68 24.58
CA PRO A 433 -4.43 19.22 24.61
C PRO A 433 -3.47 20.41 24.56
N SER A 434 -2.40 20.42 25.35
CA SER A 434 -1.51 21.58 25.39
C SER A 434 -0.70 21.76 24.10
N GLY A 435 -0.33 20.65 23.43
CA GLY A 435 0.66 20.67 22.35
C GLY A 435 2.05 21.05 22.86
N GLN A 436 2.99 21.27 21.94
CA GLN A 436 4.38 21.64 22.27
C GLN A 436 4.63 23.15 22.24
N ASP A 437 3.65 23.93 21.76
CA ASP A 437 3.78 25.37 21.58
C ASP A 437 2.74 26.09 22.44
N LEU A 438 3.22 26.92 23.36
CA LEU A 438 2.36 27.65 24.29
C LEU A 438 1.51 28.70 23.57
N PHE A 439 2.02 29.35 22.52
CA PHE A 439 1.30 30.47 21.87
C PHE A 439 -0.06 30.05 21.28
N PRO A 440 -0.16 28.97 20.46
CA PRO A 440 -1.45 28.45 19.97
C PRO A 440 -2.42 28.07 21.09
N LEU A 441 -1.91 27.49 22.18
CA LEU A 441 -2.73 27.12 23.33
C LEU A 441 -3.34 28.36 24.00
N LEU A 442 -2.53 29.39 24.25
CA LEU A 442 -2.99 30.64 24.85
C LEU A 442 -4.04 31.33 23.98
N ALA A 443 -3.85 31.35 22.66
CA ALA A 443 -4.79 31.94 21.73
C ALA A 443 -6.15 31.21 21.79
N THR A 444 -6.12 29.88 21.85
CA THR A 444 -7.32 29.06 22.03
C THR A 444 -8.04 29.36 23.35
N VAL A 445 -7.33 29.33 24.48
CA VAL A 445 -7.91 29.61 25.82
C VAL A 445 -8.55 31.00 25.85
N LYS A 446 -7.84 32.00 25.34
CA LYS A 446 -8.35 33.37 25.22
C LYS A 446 -9.63 33.43 24.37
N SER A 447 -9.65 32.76 23.22
CA SER A 447 -10.82 32.76 22.35
C SER A 447 -12.06 32.16 23.01
N ILE A 448 -11.90 31.09 23.80
CA ILE A 448 -13.02 30.50 24.54
C ILE A 448 -13.54 31.50 25.58
N ALA A 449 -12.65 32.09 26.38
CA ALA A 449 -13.02 33.05 27.42
C ALA A 449 -13.74 34.30 26.86
N GLU A 450 -13.36 34.75 25.66
CA GLU A 450 -13.95 35.95 25.04
C GLU A 450 -15.25 35.68 24.28
N ASN A 451 -15.43 34.48 23.72
CA ASN A 451 -16.51 34.23 22.75
C ASN A 451 -17.57 33.23 23.20
N THR A 452 -17.32 32.43 24.26
CA THR A 452 -18.32 31.43 24.68
C THR A 452 -19.57 32.09 25.25
N ALA A 453 -20.73 31.59 24.85
CA ALA A 453 -22.02 32.00 25.38
C ALA A 453 -22.44 31.18 26.62
N PHE A 454 -21.66 30.18 27.02
CA PHE A 454 -21.98 29.33 28.15
C PHE A 454 -21.72 30.04 29.47
N THR A 455 -22.69 30.00 30.38
CA THR A 455 -22.59 30.64 31.70
C THR A 455 -21.94 29.74 32.75
N ASP A 456 -22.07 28.43 32.62
CA ASP A 456 -21.42 27.42 33.47
C ASP A 456 -20.52 26.54 32.61
N TYR A 457 -19.24 26.90 32.57
CA TYR A 457 -18.24 26.15 31.84
C TYR A 457 -16.92 26.06 32.61
N GLU A 458 -16.13 25.07 32.25
CA GLU A 458 -14.75 24.92 32.71
C GLU A 458 -13.83 24.67 31.52
N MET A 459 -12.55 25.03 31.69
CA MET A 459 -11.49 24.74 30.73
C MET A 459 -10.48 23.79 31.37
N ILE A 460 -10.23 22.67 30.71
CA ILE A 460 -9.35 21.60 31.14
C ILE A 460 -8.22 21.46 30.14
N ILE A 461 -6.99 21.69 30.60
CA ILE A 461 -5.79 21.52 29.79
C ILE A 461 -5.13 20.17 30.07
N ALA A 462 -5.09 19.31 29.06
CA ALA A 462 -4.32 18.07 29.08
C ALA A 462 -2.88 18.36 28.63
N ALA A 463 -2.00 18.61 29.59
CA ALA A 463 -0.62 18.96 29.36
C ALA A 463 0.23 17.73 29.01
N ASN A 464 0.87 17.77 27.83
CA ASN A 464 1.80 16.74 27.37
C ASN A 464 3.26 16.97 27.80
N SER A 465 3.54 18.11 28.44
CA SER A 465 4.85 18.49 28.98
C SER A 465 4.68 19.08 30.39
N ALA A 466 5.58 18.70 31.30
CA ALA A 466 5.60 19.22 32.66
C ALA A 466 5.90 20.73 32.70
N GLU A 467 6.73 21.21 31.76
CA GLU A 467 7.05 22.62 31.60
C GLU A 467 5.79 23.42 31.21
N ILE A 468 5.03 22.92 30.24
CA ILE A 468 3.81 23.60 29.79
C ILE A 468 2.76 23.61 30.91
N LYS A 469 2.62 22.50 31.64
CA LYS A 469 1.74 22.46 32.83
C LYS A 469 2.11 23.57 33.83
N LEU A 470 3.39 23.63 34.22
CA LEU A 470 3.87 24.62 35.18
C LEU A 470 3.62 26.06 34.69
N ASN A 471 3.88 26.32 33.40
CA ASN A 471 3.63 27.63 32.81
C ASN A 471 2.14 28.01 32.85
N ILE A 472 1.23 27.08 32.58
CA ILE A 472 -0.21 27.33 32.64
C ILE A 472 -0.65 27.61 34.08
N GLU A 473 -0.24 26.78 35.04
CA GLU A 473 -0.59 26.92 36.46
C GLU A 473 -0.09 28.24 37.06
N ASN A 474 1.07 28.72 36.61
CA ASN A 474 1.62 30.00 37.05
C ASN A 474 0.97 31.21 36.37
N THR A 475 0.33 31.03 35.21
CA THR A 475 -0.19 32.15 34.39
C THR A 475 -1.69 32.34 34.55
N PHE A 476 -2.46 31.27 34.78
CA PHE A 476 -3.92 31.33 34.78
C PHE A 476 -4.52 30.79 36.07
N GLU A 477 -5.33 31.62 36.71
CA GLU A 477 -6.19 31.21 37.82
C GLU A 477 -7.49 30.61 37.25
N GLY A 478 -7.93 29.46 37.78
CA GLY A 478 -9.21 28.83 37.42
C GLY A 478 -9.18 27.85 36.25
N LEU A 479 -8.04 27.65 35.56
CA LEU A 479 -7.89 26.55 34.61
C LEU A 479 -7.60 25.23 35.36
N LYS A 480 -8.30 24.16 34.97
CA LYS A 480 -7.97 22.81 35.44
C LYS A 480 -6.85 22.25 34.55
N THR A 481 -5.82 21.67 35.16
CA THR A 481 -4.68 21.09 34.45
C THR A 481 -4.50 19.62 34.83
N VAL A 482 -4.23 18.78 33.85
CA VAL A 482 -3.84 17.38 34.05
C VAL A 482 -2.61 17.07 33.22
N PHE A 483 -1.68 16.30 33.76
CA PHE A 483 -0.43 15.95 33.09
C PHE A 483 -0.43 14.51 32.62
N ILE A 484 -0.03 14.29 31.38
CA ILE A 484 0.28 12.96 30.85
C ILE A 484 1.36 13.08 29.77
N GLU A 485 2.43 12.30 29.88
CA GLU A 485 3.52 12.32 28.91
C GLU A 485 3.13 11.55 27.64
N SER A 486 2.39 12.20 26.74
CA SER A 486 1.93 11.61 25.48
C SER A 486 1.65 12.68 24.43
N ASN A 487 2.03 12.42 23.17
CA ASN A 487 1.64 13.24 22.02
C ASN A 487 0.40 12.70 21.28
N ASN A 488 -0.21 11.62 21.78
CA ASN A 488 -1.40 11.04 21.19
C ASN A 488 -2.65 11.84 21.61
N VAL A 489 -3.31 12.48 20.64
CA VAL A 489 -4.48 13.32 20.88
C VAL A 489 -5.62 12.56 21.56
N ALA A 490 -5.87 11.30 21.21
CA ALA A 490 -6.93 10.50 21.85
C ALA A 490 -6.64 10.26 23.33
N VAL A 491 -5.37 10.02 23.70
CA VAL A 491 -4.93 9.91 25.09
C VAL A 491 -5.19 11.22 25.83
N LEU A 492 -4.74 12.35 25.27
CA LEU A 492 -4.88 13.67 25.88
C LEU A 492 -6.35 14.05 26.08
N TYR A 493 -7.20 13.80 25.07
CA TYR A 493 -8.65 14.00 25.18
C TYR A 493 -9.29 13.11 26.25
N ASN A 494 -8.98 11.82 26.29
CA ASN A 494 -9.49 10.92 27.33
C ASN A 494 -9.05 11.37 28.74
N THR A 495 -7.80 11.77 28.91
CA THR A 495 -7.26 12.24 30.19
C THR A 495 -7.97 13.51 30.66
N GLY A 496 -8.19 14.48 29.77
CA GLY A 496 -8.97 15.68 30.11
C GLY A 496 -10.44 15.36 30.40
N ALA A 497 -11.04 14.44 29.65
CA ALA A 497 -12.42 14.02 29.87
C ALA A 497 -12.62 13.33 31.22
N ALA A 498 -11.67 12.50 31.67
CA ALA A 498 -11.75 11.76 32.93
C ALA A 498 -11.99 12.70 34.14
N ILE A 499 -11.33 13.87 34.16
CA ILE A 499 -11.44 14.83 35.27
C ILE A 499 -12.54 15.88 35.07
N SER A 500 -13.33 15.78 34.00
CA SER A 500 -14.36 16.76 33.67
C SER A 500 -15.64 16.60 34.50
N GLU A 501 -16.31 17.73 34.74
CA GLU A 501 -17.60 17.83 35.43
C GLU A 501 -18.76 18.15 34.48
N GLY A 502 -18.48 18.47 33.21
CA GLY A 502 -19.51 18.86 32.25
C GLY A 502 -20.45 17.72 31.87
N GLU A 503 -21.74 18.06 31.70
CA GLU A 503 -22.69 17.20 30.98
C GLU A 503 -22.35 17.16 29.48
N PHE A 504 -21.81 18.27 28.95
CA PHE A 504 -21.39 18.42 27.57
C PHE A 504 -19.89 18.65 27.49
N LEU A 505 -19.22 17.95 26.58
CA LEU A 505 -17.77 18.02 26.41
C LEU A 505 -17.47 18.60 25.03
N ILE A 506 -16.66 19.67 24.98
CA ILE A 506 -16.18 20.27 23.74
C ILE A 506 -14.67 20.04 23.66
N PHE A 507 -14.24 19.33 22.64
CA PHE A 507 -12.84 19.01 22.39
C PHE A 507 -12.29 19.98 21.36
N LEU A 508 -11.16 20.61 21.68
CA LEU A 508 -10.50 21.56 20.79
C LEU A 508 -8.99 21.35 20.79
N LEU A 509 -8.38 21.39 19.62
CA LEU A 509 -6.93 21.44 19.53
C LEU A 509 -6.38 22.88 19.74
N PRO A 510 -5.16 23.02 20.29
CA PRO A 510 -4.49 24.30 20.44
C PRO A 510 -4.24 24.95 19.07
N GLY A 511 -4.44 26.26 18.98
CA GLY A 511 -4.37 27.02 17.73
C GLY A 511 -5.69 27.08 16.94
N VAL A 512 -6.73 26.39 17.41
CA VAL A 512 -8.10 26.61 16.94
C VAL A 512 -8.77 27.65 17.82
N LEU A 513 -9.33 28.69 17.22
CA LEU A 513 -10.05 29.76 17.89
C LEU A 513 -11.55 29.45 17.87
N TYR A 514 -12.18 29.48 19.04
CA TYR A 514 -13.60 29.28 19.21
C TYR A 514 -14.33 30.62 19.04
N LEU A 515 -15.20 30.75 18.04
CA LEU A 515 -15.82 32.06 17.70
C LEU A 515 -17.34 32.07 17.81
N LYS A 516 -18.01 31.01 17.33
CA LYS A 516 -19.47 30.96 17.32
C LYS A 516 -19.96 29.57 17.68
N ASP A 517 -20.61 29.50 18.83
CA ASP A 517 -21.12 28.28 19.47
C ASP A 517 -22.32 27.69 18.72
N GLY A 518 -23.11 28.56 18.08
CA GLY A 518 -24.37 28.19 17.43
C GLY A 518 -25.35 27.51 18.40
N SER A 519 -26.09 26.53 17.90
CA SER A 519 -26.98 25.68 18.71
C SER A 519 -26.31 24.37 19.14
N VAL A 520 -25.01 24.40 19.45
CA VAL A 520 -24.23 23.18 19.74
C VAL A 520 -24.81 22.32 20.86
N LEU A 521 -25.26 22.91 21.96
CA LEU A 521 -25.81 22.12 23.08
C LEU A 521 -27.12 21.43 22.69
N ASP A 522 -27.99 22.11 21.94
CA ASP A 522 -29.24 21.52 21.45
C ASP A 522 -28.96 20.38 20.46
N CYS A 523 -27.93 20.55 19.64
CA CYS A 523 -27.44 19.51 18.74
C CYS A 523 -26.89 18.31 19.52
N ILE A 524 -25.96 18.51 20.46
CA ILE A 524 -25.42 17.42 21.30
C ILE A 524 -26.54 16.68 22.05
N LYS A 525 -27.52 17.39 22.60
CA LYS A 525 -28.68 16.75 23.27
C LYS A 525 -29.52 15.91 22.31
N ARG A 526 -29.69 16.36 21.06
CA ARG A 526 -30.50 15.69 20.03
C ARG A 526 -29.80 14.47 19.43
N VAL A 527 -28.53 14.61 19.04
CA VAL A 527 -27.81 13.59 18.24
C VAL A 527 -26.66 12.92 18.99
N GLY A 528 -26.17 13.52 20.08
CA GLY A 528 -25.05 13.00 20.87
C GLY A 528 -23.69 13.59 20.47
N ILE A 529 -23.45 13.85 19.19
CA ILE A 529 -22.16 14.38 18.67
C ILE A 529 -22.40 15.54 17.70
N ALA A 530 -21.70 16.66 17.90
CA ALA A 530 -21.78 17.86 17.08
C ALA A 530 -20.42 18.22 16.46
N GLY A 531 -20.41 18.49 15.16
CA GLY A 531 -19.25 18.95 14.40
C GLY A 531 -19.26 20.45 14.15
N PHE A 532 -18.07 21.05 14.07
CA PHE A 532 -17.90 22.45 13.71
C PHE A 532 -17.10 22.57 12.40
N PRO A 533 -17.50 23.49 11.50
CA PRO A 533 -16.68 23.84 10.37
C PRO A 533 -15.51 24.73 10.81
N LEU A 534 -14.34 24.47 10.23
CA LEU A 534 -13.11 25.20 10.49
C LEU A 534 -12.66 25.97 9.25
N TYR A 535 -12.25 27.21 9.48
CA TYR A 535 -11.81 28.14 8.45
C TYR A 535 -10.39 28.63 8.72
N ASN A 536 -9.70 29.07 7.68
CA ASN A 536 -8.50 29.86 7.81
C ASN A 536 -8.82 31.26 8.34
N SER A 537 -7.80 32.03 8.72
CA SER A 537 -7.96 33.41 9.17
C SER A 537 -8.54 34.35 8.10
N ASP A 538 -8.42 33.99 6.83
CA ASP A 538 -9.04 34.70 5.69
C ASP A 538 -10.46 34.20 5.36
N LEU A 539 -11.04 33.37 6.23
CA LEU A 539 -12.36 32.74 6.10
C LEU A 539 -12.50 31.75 4.93
N THR A 540 -11.40 31.36 4.28
CA THR A 540 -11.45 30.23 3.34
C THR A 540 -11.63 28.91 4.10
N PRO A 541 -12.36 27.91 3.55
CA PRO A 541 -12.54 26.63 4.22
C PRO A 541 -11.20 25.92 4.50
N PHE A 542 -10.98 25.54 5.76
CA PHE A 542 -9.81 24.77 6.17
C PHE A 542 -10.16 23.29 6.39
N ASN A 543 -11.21 23.02 7.17
CA ASN A 543 -11.70 21.68 7.42
C ASN A 543 -13.17 21.76 7.84
N LEU A 544 -14.08 21.55 6.89
CA LEU A 544 -15.53 21.57 7.14
C LEU A 544 -16.04 20.27 7.79
N GLY A 545 -15.14 19.32 8.03
CA GLY A 545 -15.37 17.97 8.49
C GLY A 545 -14.58 16.99 7.63
N THR A 546 -14.89 15.71 7.73
CA THR A 546 -14.10 14.62 7.16
C THR A 546 -14.93 13.84 6.14
N GLY A 547 -14.41 13.71 4.93
CA GLY A 547 -14.93 12.83 3.87
C GLY A 547 -14.14 11.52 3.80
N ILE A 548 -14.51 10.64 2.86
CA ILE A 548 -13.79 9.40 2.57
C ILE A 548 -13.44 9.36 1.07
N ASP A 549 -12.16 9.22 0.76
CA ASP A 549 -11.67 9.25 -0.62
C ASP A 549 -11.93 7.92 -1.36
N PHE A 550 -11.50 7.87 -2.62
CA PHE A 550 -11.57 6.68 -3.46
C PHE A 550 -10.84 5.45 -2.87
N ASN A 551 -9.85 5.64 -2.00
CA ASN A 551 -9.11 4.59 -1.31
C ASN A 551 -9.72 4.24 0.06
N PHE A 552 -10.96 4.65 0.37
CA PHE A 552 -11.59 4.55 1.70
C PHE A 552 -10.84 5.30 2.80
N THR A 553 -9.99 6.26 2.45
CA THR A 553 -9.14 6.99 3.39
C THR A 553 -9.80 8.29 3.81
N PRO A 554 -9.88 8.55 5.12
CA PRO A 554 -10.35 9.82 5.61
C PRO A 554 -9.53 11.01 5.14
N TYR A 555 -10.21 12.06 4.67
CA TYR A 555 -9.58 13.31 4.27
C TYR A 555 -10.38 14.53 4.75
N PRO A 556 -9.72 15.66 5.05
CA PRO A 556 -10.41 16.88 5.43
C PRO A 556 -11.15 17.49 4.23
N VAL A 557 -12.41 17.86 4.41
CA VAL A 557 -13.21 18.55 3.38
C VAL A 557 -12.83 20.03 3.37
N THR A 558 -12.16 20.46 2.31
CA THR A 558 -11.61 21.82 2.13
C THR A 558 -12.38 22.67 1.12
N LYS A 559 -13.48 22.14 0.55
CA LYS A 559 -14.32 22.85 -0.44
C LYS A 559 -15.75 22.94 0.08
N ALA A 560 -16.35 24.13 -0.04
CA ALA A 560 -17.77 24.32 0.28
C ALA A 560 -18.65 23.45 -0.63
N GLY A 561 -19.68 22.82 -0.04
CA GLY A 561 -20.54 21.87 -0.75
C GLY A 561 -19.94 20.46 -0.92
N GLY A 562 -18.72 20.21 -0.45
CA GLY A 562 -18.17 18.86 -0.38
C GLY A 562 -18.95 17.97 0.59
N GLU A 563 -19.00 16.67 0.29
CA GLU A 563 -19.69 15.69 1.14
C GLU A 563 -18.93 15.50 2.45
N VAL A 564 -19.63 15.70 3.57
CA VAL A 564 -19.07 15.56 4.92
C VAL A 564 -19.71 14.37 5.62
N LEU A 565 -18.90 13.38 5.99
CA LEU A 565 -19.35 12.10 6.55
C LEU A 565 -19.03 11.94 8.04
N PHE A 566 -17.86 12.42 8.48
CA PHE A 566 -17.41 12.35 9.89
C PHE A 566 -16.85 13.68 10.40
N ILE A 567 -16.91 13.93 11.71
CA ILE A 567 -16.48 15.22 12.26
C ILE A 567 -14.96 15.38 12.22
N SER A 568 -14.50 16.61 12.36
CA SER A 568 -13.07 16.90 12.53
C SER A 568 -12.62 16.54 13.94
N SER A 569 -11.41 16.00 14.08
CA SER A 569 -10.76 15.79 15.39
C SER A 569 -10.28 17.11 16.03
N MET A 570 -10.33 18.23 15.30
CA MET A 570 -9.77 19.51 15.72
C MET A 570 -10.74 20.36 16.56
N LEU A 571 -12.05 20.24 16.31
CA LEU A 571 -13.11 20.88 17.09
C LEU A 571 -14.41 20.08 16.95
N PHE A 572 -14.93 19.59 18.07
CA PHE A 572 -16.21 18.90 18.12
C PHE A 572 -16.79 18.88 19.54
N GLY A 573 -18.09 18.66 19.63
CA GLY A 573 -18.81 18.45 20.88
C GLY A 573 -19.39 17.04 20.98
N ILE A 574 -19.46 16.50 22.19
CA ILE A 574 -20.09 15.21 22.49
C ILE A 574 -20.74 15.24 23.87
N SER A 575 -21.86 14.55 24.06
CA SER A 575 -22.45 14.40 25.37
C SER A 575 -21.60 13.47 26.23
N ARG A 576 -21.47 13.76 27.52
CA ARG A 576 -20.77 12.88 28.45
C ARG A 576 -21.36 11.46 28.43
N ALA A 577 -22.69 11.35 28.37
CA ALA A 577 -23.38 10.07 28.27
C ALA A 577 -22.95 9.27 27.02
N ALA A 578 -22.80 9.91 25.86
CA ALA A 578 -22.31 9.24 24.66
C ALA A 578 -20.85 8.80 24.83
N LEU A 579 -19.98 9.64 25.39
CA LEU A 579 -18.57 9.30 25.60
C LEU A 579 -18.37 8.17 26.64
N GLU A 580 -19.19 8.14 27.70
CA GLU A 580 -19.23 7.07 28.71
C GLU A 580 -19.64 5.74 28.07
N VAL A 581 -20.69 5.73 27.25
CA VAL A 581 -21.17 4.54 26.53
C VAL A 581 -20.13 4.04 25.52
N LEU A 582 -19.37 4.96 24.90
CA LEU A 582 -18.24 4.61 24.03
C LEU A 582 -17.05 4.05 24.81
N GLY A 583 -16.93 4.34 26.12
CA GLY A 583 -15.72 4.08 26.90
C GLY A 583 -14.54 4.96 26.50
N GLY A 584 -14.78 6.14 25.92
CA GLY A 584 -13.73 7.04 25.43
C GLY A 584 -13.21 6.75 24.01
N PHE A 585 -12.18 7.49 23.60
CA PHE A 585 -11.51 7.35 22.30
C PHE A 585 -10.49 6.20 22.32
N ASP A 586 -10.43 5.37 21.27
CA ASP A 586 -9.39 4.32 21.16
C ASP A 586 -8.05 4.96 20.78
N ASP A 587 -7.13 5.00 21.74
CA ASP A 587 -5.79 5.58 21.58
C ASP A 587 -4.85 4.76 20.70
N ASN A 588 -5.25 3.56 20.27
CA ASN A 588 -4.46 2.71 19.38
C ASN A 588 -4.95 2.78 17.92
N ILE A 589 -5.83 3.73 17.60
CA ILE A 589 -6.41 3.94 16.27
C ILE A 589 -6.04 5.33 15.74
N ALA A 590 -5.54 5.40 14.51
CA ALA A 590 -5.10 6.67 13.91
C ALA A 590 -6.26 7.65 13.68
N TYR A 591 -7.39 7.15 13.17
CA TYR A 591 -8.61 7.94 12.93
C TYR A 591 -9.61 7.79 14.07
N PHE A 592 -9.16 8.03 15.31
CA PHE A 592 -9.94 7.75 16.52
C PHE A 592 -11.30 8.48 16.55
N ILE A 593 -11.41 9.67 15.94
CA ILE A 593 -12.67 10.42 15.93
C ILE A 593 -13.72 9.77 15.02
N ILE A 594 -13.28 9.23 13.89
CA ILE A 594 -14.15 8.52 12.94
C ILE A 594 -14.55 7.17 13.53
N ASP A 595 -13.60 6.49 14.20
CA ASP A 595 -13.90 5.31 15.00
C ASP A 595 -14.97 5.60 16.06
N ALA A 596 -14.89 6.73 16.77
CA ALA A 596 -15.90 7.15 17.74
C ALA A 596 -17.25 7.43 17.07
N CYS A 597 -17.30 8.14 15.94
CA CYS A 597 -18.54 8.36 15.18
C CYS A 597 -19.20 7.04 14.74
N LEU A 598 -18.42 6.10 14.23
CA LEU A 598 -18.91 4.80 13.77
C LEU A 598 -19.43 3.94 14.94
N ARG A 599 -18.70 3.90 16.08
CA ARG A 599 -19.20 3.24 17.30
C ARG A 599 -20.45 3.90 17.85
N ALA A 600 -20.50 5.24 17.86
CA ALA A 600 -21.64 5.99 18.36
C ALA A 600 -22.89 5.68 17.54
N LYS A 601 -22.76 5.59 16.21
CA LYS A 601 -23.81 5.15 15.30
C LYS A 601 -24.32 3.74 15.60
N GLU A 602 -23.44 2.80 15.92
CA GLU A 602 -23.82 1.44 16.33
C GLU A 602 -24.57 1.41 17.69
N LEU A 603 -24.36 2.42 18.53
CA LEU A 603 -24.98 2.57 19.85
C LEU A 603 -26.24 3.48 19.83
N GLY A 604 -26.70 3.89 18.64
CA GLY A 604 -27.93 4.67 18.47
C GLY A 604 -27.76 6.19 18.53
N PHE A 605 -26.54 6.69 18.68
CA PHE A 605 -26.24 8.12 18.51
C PHE A 605 -26.05 8.47 17.04
N SER A 606 -26.08 9.74 16.70
CA SER A 606 -25.75 10.24 15.36
C SER A 606 -24.78 11.42 15.45
N THR A 607 -24.42 11.98 14.30
CA THR A 607 -23.48 13.09 14.21
C THR A 607 -24.08 14.12 13.28
N GLU A 608 -24.01 15.40 13.68
CA GLU A 608 -24.55 16.51 12.90
C GLU A 608 -23.52 17.65 12.83
N TYR A 609 -23.49 18.35 11.69
CA TYR A 609 -22.59 19.48 11.45
C TYR A 609 -23.32 20.79 11.61
N LEU A 610 -22.75 21.66 12.42
CA LEU A 610 -23.30 22.96 12.69
C LEU A 610 -22.81 23.97 11.67
N THR A 611 -23.50 24.10 10.53
CA THR A 611 -23.15 25.07 9.47
C THR A 611 -23.13 26.52 9.94
N GLU A 612 -23.87 26.81 11.02
CA GLU A 612 -23.94 28.13 11.64
C GLU A 612 -22.86 28.41 12.69
N SER A 613 -22.10 27.38 13.10
CA SER A 613 -20.98 27.51 14.05
C SER A 613 -19.68 27.78 13.32
N MET A 614 -18.67 28.27 14.01
CA MET A 614 -17.39 28.63 13.38
C MET A 614 -16.21 28.49 14.33
N GLY A 615 -15.17 27.81 13.85
CA GLY A 615 -13.82 27.90 14.40
C GLY A 615 -12.82 28.42 13.36
N ILE A 616 -11.81 29.17 13.81
CA ILE A 616 -10.69 29.62 12.96
C ILE A 616 -9.41 28.89 13.34
N VAL A 617 -8.69 28.35 12.36
CA VAL A 617 -7.37 27.79 12.58
C VAL A 617 -6.33 28.90 12.45
N LEU A 618 -5.83 29.36 13.60
CA LEU A 618 -4.72 30.33 13.67
C LEU A 618 -3.40 29.66 13.31
N LYS A 619 -3.17 28.47 13.87
CA LYS A 619 -1.99 27.65 13.62
C LYS A 619 -2.34 26.17 13.80
N PRO A 620 -2.15 25.31 12.79
CA PRO A 620 -2.35 23.88 12.96
C PRO A 620 -1.38 23.34 14.02
N PRO A 621 -1.86 22.58 15.00
CA PRO A 621 -1.01 22.05 16.04
C PRO A 621 -0.12 20.93 15.49
N SER A 622 1.13 20.89 15.92
CA SER A 622 2.05 19.80 15.60
C SER A 622 1.92 18.69 16.64
N PHE A 623 0.88 17.85 16.52
CA PHE A 623 0.82 16.55 17.21
C PHE A 623 1.34 15.41 16.32
N ILE A 624 1.67 15.70 15.06
CA ILE A 624 2.01 14.71 14.05
C ILE A 624 3.54 14.67 13.90
N SER A 625 4.15 13.59 14.38
CA SER A 625 5.41 13.11 13.81
C SER A 625 5.09 12.58 12.42
N LEU A 626 5.88 12.92 11.39
CA LEU A 626 5.77 12.29 10.07
C LEU A 626 5.78 10.77 10.26
N ALA A 627 4.65 10.13 9.95
CA ALA A 627 4.48 8.72 10.22
C ALA A 627 5.39 7.94 9.25
N ASP A 628 6.30 7.17 9.83
CA ASP A 628 7.20 6.27 9.15
C ASP A 628 6.56 4.88 9.06
N PHE A 629 5.99 4.57 7.89
CA PHE A 629 5.34 3.30 7.61
C PHE A 629 6.31 2.16 7.26
N ARG A 630 7.59 2.29 7.65
CA ARG A 630 8.49 1.13 7.71
C ARG A 630 7.97 0.16 8.76
N PHE A 631 8.06 -1.14 8.47
CA PHE A 631 7.49 -2.16 9.34
C PHE A 631 8.03 -2.10 10.79
N ASP A 632 9.33 -1.81 10.95
CA ASP A 632 10.01 -1.76 12.25
C ASP A 632 9.68 -0.51 13.09
N ALA A 633 9.12 0.53 12.49
CA ALA A 633 8.63 1.70 13.19
C ALA A 633 7.23 1.48 13.81
N GLY A 634 6.51 0.44 13.41
CA GLY A 634 5.23 0.03 14.00
C GLY A 634 4.04 0.98 13.74
N GLN A 635 4.26 2.16 13.16
CA GLN A 635 3.24 3.20 12.93
C GLN A 635 2.14 2.76 11.95
N TRP A 636 2.37 1.72 11.14
CA TRP A 636 1.36 1.09 10.29
C TRP A 636 0.23 0.41 11.06
N LYS A 637 0.44 0.03 12.33
CA LYS A 637 -0.53 -0.75 13.13
C LYS A 637 -1.81 0.03 13.42
N ALA A 638 -1.71 1.30 13.79
CA ALA A 638 -2.86 2.11 14.19
C ALA A 638 -3.81 2.43 13.01
N PRO A 639 -3.29 2.81 11.82
CA PRO A 639 -4.11 2.90 10.59
C PRO A 639 -4.66 1.56 10.15
N LEU A 640 -3.86 0.48 10.18
CA LEU A 640 -4.38 -0.84 9.83
C LEU A 640 -5.48 -1.30 10.79
N LYS A 641 -5.36 -0.99 12.09
CA LYS A 641 -6.41 -1.27 13.08
C LYS A 641 -7.73 -0.59 12.68
N PHE A 642 -7.67 0.68 12.27
CA PHE A 642 -8.84 1.40 11.75
C PHE A 642 -9.49 0.67 10.56
N PHE A 643 -8.72 0.40 9.51
CA PHE A 643 -9.25 -0.21 8.30
C PHE A 643 -9.75 -1.63 8.55
N ALA A 644 -9.04 -2.44 9.32
CA ALA A 644 -9.44 -3.81 9.65
C ALA A 644 -10.75 -3.86 10.46
N LYS A 645 -10.96 -2.88 11.35
CA LYS A 645 -12.19 -2.75 12.16
C LYS A 645 -13.38 -2.28 11.33
N TRP A 646 -13.18 -1.26 10.48
CA TRP A 646 -14.27 -0.55 9.82
C TRP A 646 -14.46 -0.86 8.34
N TYR A 647 -13.66 -1.77 7.77
CA TYR A 647 -13.61 -2.04 6.32
C TYR A 647 -14.98 -2.02 5.65
N ARG A 648 -15.93 -2.86 6.08
CA ARG A 648 -17.27 -2.94 5.49
C ARG A 648 -18.13 -1.68 5.66
N LYS A 649 -17.89 -0.86 6.67
CA LYS A 649 -18.69 0.32 7.02
C LYS A 649 -18.22 1.61 6.34
N LEU A 650 -17.02 1.62 5.77
CA LEU A 650 -16.53 2.77 5.00
C LEU A 650 -17.15 2.75 3.60
N GLU A 651 -17.81 3.84 3.23
CA GLU A 651 -18.32 4.09 1.87
C GLU A 651 -17.28 4.98 1.17
N LYS A 652 -16.89 4.62 -0.06
CA LYS A 652 -15.93 5.41 -0.85
C LYS A 652 -16.66 6.26 -1.87
N ASN A 653 -16.02 7.34 -2.30
CA ASN A 653 -16.39 7.99 -3.55
C ASN A 653 -16.10 7.03 -4.71
N ASP A 654 -17.16 6.59 -5.41
CA ASP A 654 -17.09 5.63 -6.51
C ASP A 654 -16.77 6.28 -7.88
N ASP A 655 -16.60 7.60 -7.95
CA ASP A 655 -16.26 8.30 -9.21
C ASP A 655 -14.78 8.12 -9.60
N TYR A 656 -14.47 6.93 -10.12
CA TYR A 656 -13.15 6.63 -10.69
C TYR A 656 -12.80 7.53 -11.87
N MET A 657 -13.80 8.04 -12.62
CA MET A 657 -13.53 8.86 -13.81
C MET A 657 -13.08 10.26 -13.41
N GLU A 658 -13.66 10.85 -12.38
CA GLU A 658 -13.19 12.09 -11.78
C GLU A 658 -11.76 11.92 -11.24
N TYR A 659 -11.53 10.90 -10.42
CA TYR A 659 -10.19 10.55 -9.93
C TYR A 659 -9.17 10.38 -11.06
N ALA A 660 -9.55 9.67 -12.12
CA ALA A 660 -8.66 9.44 -13.26
C ALA A 660 -8.38 10.70 -14.07
N LYS A 661 -9.36 11.60 -14.23
CA LYS A 661 -9.16 12.89 -14.88
C LYS A 661 -8.18 13.76 -14.09
N GLU A 662 -8.32 13.81 -12.77
CA GLU A 662 -7.40 14.57 -11.91
C GLU A 662 -5.96 14.05 -12.07
N MET A 663 -5.79 12.73 -12.07
CA MET A 663 -4.47 12.10 -12.26
C MET A 663 -3.84 12.32 -13.65
N LEU A 664 -4.64 12.52 -14.70
CA LEU A 664 -4.12 12.78 -16.05
C LEU A 664 -3.74 14.25 -16.27
N ASN A 665 -4.14 15.14 -15.35
CA ASN A 665 -3.82 16.58 -15.41
C ASN A 665 -2.59 16.96 -14.57
N THR A 666 -2.11 16.05 -13.71
CA THR A 666 -0.87 16.14 -12.93
C THR A 666 0.28 15.51 -13.67
#